data_AF-A0A9P1GS97-F1
#
_entry.id   AF-A0A9P1GS97-F1
#
_cell.length_a   1.000
_cell.length_b   1.000
_cell.length_c   1.000
_cell.angle_alpha   90.00
_cell.angle_beta   90.00
_cell.angle_gamma   90.00
#
_symmetry.space_group_name_H-M   'P 1'
#
loop_
_entity.id
_entity.type
_entity.pdbx_description
1 polymer ?
#
loop_
_entity_poly.entity_id
_entity_poly.type
_entity_poly.pdbx_seq_one_letter_code
_entity_poly.pdbx_strand_id
1 'polypeptide(L)'
;MELAELRRRNESFDVDALRERAFKALNQRGLSIELFTMLVKRGGVNIQQLHTIADPWQPPEKYDGPALLVLAPDSQEFASAKEINAQFCTAMEVASGAGSHYNMMQGAQAAVQAHLVKEFLQRLSGMDLSSPAAPAAPAVLSQTKPATEAAKKETVGEDKLLILRRGAPELPKVYMVHGLDGDVMSGGATFKTIAAHLEPCRVGALIYDSEALACDSVPALCSLYNSRVLADSESFSNGSASSPVIVAGYSFGCVLAHQMGYQLRQAGVNVAVVLFDLEVTWPPPQTNSRVGGYDFLGGEAEAILLIARGFGKFEFAVKEAMELAELQRRNESFDVDALRERAFQALNQRGMSFELFTLLVKRGGVNIQQLHSIADPWQPPEQYEGPALLVLAPDSQEFASAKEINAQFCTEMEVALGAGSHYNMMQGAQAMVQAQLVKDFLQRLFGVDFSNANVPGSLSIVVPESSKSATDDTAPVDFVQGIRALRDGPEGSCAYFLHGLDGDALGPGMSLGSLPSMMSGRVCAVEYDDEAFACESIEALSRLYKSRILQDRAKKQAEDVLLAGRSMGALLACMIALELQKEQIRCSLVTLDSEVIWPSKLDNSFCYDWLGGEVEATLWLSRLAGAKDFVEEQVQSAVTRGHLFDEGASRLQTAAFGQIASNLTAFGVNSLKEFRSICTLASSNCARLRQLLRPTSGSMRAPSGIFDGKVLIVAGEERGQKLRQVASSHCRNISMCTVSTEEVYVGEAATTIANEISWFLRSRSQDRRRKPGPEATPDGKSAREEEALVSLEEISTATYLVPGPDGGILGEMFNLAEALNCDCHLDFDEEACRYSTLPDVAALFLRRIFQDQGWTSEEDLVHARQCKMVLVGHRSGAVLAYEMAMQLQNMEIDVRLVIIQGEVSMAGSQKWLGSTCEATLALAHRLGAKDFALQEAASMAAARKEKLEVSKGRLQTRCGLAFDGISGGSLNGHPKNGVLLDDDSNKLLMKAFWKVSDQLNGMSVEGFKGLIQDIASRMDWYMNLGSGGDFAFDGPALLILGDGEAPEDADAMIESNALYCTNLEVADVSGDEHTCLNDDNIRMLADQIIGWQTQR
;
A
#
# COMPACT_ATOMS: atom_id res chain seq x y z
N MET A 1 31.40 23.75 24.19
CA MET A 1 32.44 24.37 25.05
C MET A 1 33.48 25.15 24.25
N GLU A 2 34.21 24.53 23.32
CA GLU A 2 35.23 25.18 22.47
C GLU A 2 34.69 26.46 21.77
N LEU A 3 33.51 26.39 21.16
CA LEU A 3 32.85 27.56 20.54
C LEU A 3 32.56 28.71 21.52
N ALA A 4 32.24 28.39 22.78
CA ALA A 4 31.99 29.39 23.80
C ALA A 4 33.30 30.04 24.31
N GLU A 5 34.42 29.33 24.25
CA GLU A 5 35.76 29.89 24.49
C GLU A 5 36.26 30.74 23.33
N LEU A 6 36.03 30.32 22.08
CA LEU A 6 36.33 31.13 20.90
C LEU A 6 35.52 32.42 20.89
N ARG A 7 34.22 32.35 21.21
CA ARG A 7 33.36 33.54 21.37
C ARG A 7 33.83 34.44 22.52
N ARG A 8 34.28 33.88 23.65
CA ARG A 8 34.86 34.66 24.76
C ARG A 8 36.19 35.34 24.37
N ARG A 9 36.98 34.72 23.49
CA ARG A 9 38.22 35.28 22.94
C ARG A 9 38.00 36.19 21.72
N ASN A 10 36.75 36.33 21.27
CA ASN A 10 36.36 37.08 20.07
C ASN A 10 37.05 36.59 18.79
N GLU A 11 37.37 35.30 18.73
CA GLU A 11 37.97 34.64 17.57
C GLU A 11 36.86 34.12 16.63
N SER A 12 37.03 34.28 15.32
CA SER A 12 36.11 33.71 14.32
C SER A 12 36.22 32.20 14.29
N PHE A 13 35.10 31.48 14.22
CA PHE A 13 35.09 30.04 14.02
C PHE A 13 34.60 29.70 12.61
N ASP A 14 35.22 28.67 12.02
CA ASP A 14 34.80 28.15 10.72
C ASP A 14 33.55 27.27 10.90
N VAL A 15 32.42 27.79 10.44
CA VAL A 15 31.10 27.13 10.51
C VAL A 15 31.07 25.88 9.63
N ASP A 16 31.78 25.87 8.51
CA ASP A 16 31.80 24.73 7.60
C ASP A 16 32.66 23.61 8.18
N ALA A 17 33.79 23.93 8.83
CA ALA A 17 34.58 22.95 9.58
C ALA A 17 33.85 22.37 10.79
N LEU A 18 32.99 23.15 11.46
CA LEU A 18 32.11 22.65 12.53
C LEU A 18 31.03 21.72 11.95
N ARG A 19 30.42 22.10 10.83
CA ARG A 19 29.40 21.30 10.13
C ARG A 19 29.99 19.96 9.67
N GLU A 20 31.20 19.96 9.12
CA GLU A 20 31.87 18.75 8.67
C GLU A 20 32.26 17.84 9.85
N ARG A 21 32.72 18.40 10.98
CA ARG A 21 32.97 17.63 12.21
C ARG A 21 31.70 17.01 12.78
N ALA A 22 30.61 17.78 12.83
CA ALA A 22 29.31 17.29 13.28
C ALA A 22 28.74 16.21 12.34
N PHE A 23 28.88 16.42 11.03
CA PHE A 23 28.52 15.42 10.02
C PHE A 23 29.32 14.14 10.20
N LYS A 24 30.65 14.21 10.30
CA LYS A 24 31.51 13.04 10.53
C LYS A 24 31.16 12.27 11.81
N ALA A 25 30.76 12.98 12.87
CA ALA A 25 30.30 12.37 14.11
C ALA A 25 28.93 11.66 13.98
N LEU A 26 28.05 12.16 13.10
CA LEU A 26 26.69 11.65 12.91
C LEU A 26 26.54 10.68 11.72
N ASN A 27 27.48 10.71 10.75
CA ASN A 27 27.46 9.93 9.51
C ASN A 27 27.72 8.42 9.70
N GLN A 28 27.88 7.97 10.95
CA GLN A 28 27.79 6.54 11.27
C GLN A 28 26.37 5.97 11.03
N ARG A 29 25.39 6.81 10.66
CA ARG A 29 23.97 6.47 10.45
C ARG A 29 23.44 6.68 9.02
N GLY A 30 24.32 6.84 8.02
CA GLY A 30 23.92 6.87 6.60
C GLY A 30 23.19 8.14 6.14
N LEU A 31 23.35 9.25 6.85
CA LEU A 31 22.86 10.57 6.40
C LEU A 31 23.78 11.11 5.31
N SER A 32 23.22 11.61 4.19
CA SER A 32 24.04 12.34 3.21
C SER A 32 24.44 13.72 3.75
N ILE A 33 25.60 14.22 3.30
CA ILE A 33 26.12 15.52 3.75
C ILE A 33 25.21 16.67 3.28
N GLU A 34 24.54 16.49 2.14
CA GLU A 34 23.55 17.41 1.57
C GLU A 34 22.31 17.50 2.46
N LEU A 35 21.75 16.36 2.88
CA LEU A 35 20.56 16.34 3.75
C LEU A 35 20.89 16.88 5.14
N PHE A 36 22.03 16.51 5.71
CA PHE A 36 22.50 17.08 6.98
C PHE A 36 22.67 18.59 6.89
N THR A 37 23.30 19.09 5.81
CA THR A 37 23.50 20.53 5.59
C THR A 37 22.19 21.28 5.44
N MET A 38 21.21 20.69 4.74
CA MET A 38 19.87 21.25 4.60
C MET A 38 19.17 21.37 5.96
N LEU A 39 19.18 20.31 6.77
CA LEU A 39 18.55 20.29 8.09
C LEU A 39 19.20 21.28 9.06
N VAL A 40 20.53 21.38 9.06
CA VAL A 40 21.27 22.35 9.89
C VAL A 40 20.98 23.79 9.45
N LYS A 41 20.93 24.07 8.14
CA LYS A 41 20.56 25.42 7.64
C LYS A 41 19.13 25.78 8.01
N ARG A 42 18.17 24.88 7.80
CA ARG A 42 16.75 25.09 8.15
C ARG A 42 16.57 25.30 9.66
N GLY A 43 17.20 24.45 10.48
CA GLY A 43 17.20 24.60 11.94
C GLY A 43 17.83 25.91 12.39
N GLY A 44 18.96 26.30 11.78
CA GLY A 44 19.64 27.57 12.06
C GLY A 44 18.79 28.80 11.75
N VAL A 45 18.12 28.81 10.59
CA VAL A 45 17.19 29.91 10.22
C VAL A 45 16.03 30.00 11.20
N ASN A 46 15.42 28.86 11.56
CA ASN A 46 14.32 28.84 12.51
C ASN A 46 14.75 29.35 13.90
N ILE A 47 15.90 28.89 14.40
CA ILE A 47 16.45 29.34 15.70
C ILE A 47 16.78 30.83 15.65
N GLN A 48 17.35 31.33 14.55
CA GLN A 48 17.68 32.74 14.42
C GLN A 48 16.42 33.63 14.33
N GLN A 49 15.37 33.17 13.65
CA GLN A 49 14.08 33.84 13.64
C GLN A 49 13.44 33.87 15.03
N LEU A 50 13.47 32.74 15.75
CA LEU A 50 12.98 32.67 17.13
C LEU A 50 13.77 33.61 18.07
N HIS A 51 15.09 33.69 17.94
CA HIS A 51 15.90 34.67 18.67
C HIS A 51 15.57 36.11 18.29
N THR A 52 15.36 36.40 17.00
CA THR A 52 15.00 37.75 16.55
C THR A 52 13.64 38.20 17.12
N ILE A 53 12.70 37.26 17.28
CA ILE A 53 11.38 37.49 17.89
C ILE A 53 11.49 37.60 19.42
N ALA A 54 12.30 36.75 20.06
CA ALA A 54 12.39 36.65 21.51
C ALA A 54 13.32 37.69 22.16
N ASP A 55 14.43 38.08 21.51
CA ASP A 55 15.43 39.01 22.07
C ASP A 55 14.87 40.39 22.47
N PRO A 56 13.90 41.01 21.74
CA PRO A 56 13.28 42.26 22.17
C PRO A 56 12.09 42.06 23.14
N TRP A 57 11.65 40.82 23.39
CA TRP A 57 10.44 40.55 24.14
C TRP A 57 10.72 40.49 25.65
N GLN A 58 10.23 41.49 26.37
CA GLN A 58 10.03 41.42 27.82
C GLN A 58 8.54 41.55 28.11
N PRO A 59 7.93 40.64 28.90
CA PRO A 59 6.53 40.77 29.26
C PRO A 59 6.35 42.04 30.11
N PRO A 60 5.42 42.93 29.73
CA PRO A 60 5.25 44.24 30.38
C PRO A 60 4.62 44.15 31.77
N GLU A 61 3.95 43.04 32.10
CA GLU A 61 3.21 42.85 33.36
C GLU A 61 3.42 41.42 33.91
N LYS A 62 3.26 41.26 35.23
CA LYS A 62 3.32 39.96 35.90
C LYS A 62 1.98 39.24 35.79
N TYR A 63 2.01 37.94 35.51
CA TYR A 63 0.85 37.06 35.50
C TYR A 63 0.58 36.52 36.91
N ASP A 64 -0.56 36.88 37.48
CA ASP A 64 -0.97 36.49 38.84
C ASP A 64 -1.91 35.27 38.89
N GLY A 65 -2.24 34.68 37.73
CA GLY A 65 -3.07 33.48 37.65
C GLY A 65 -2.30 32.19 37.96
N PRO A 66 -3.01 31.08 38.27
CA PRO A 66 -2.39 29.79 38.46
C PRO A 66 -1.66 29.35 37.18
N ALA A 67 -0.40 28.98 37.30
CA ALA A 67 0.44 28.50 36.21
C ALA A 67 1.12 27.18 36.60
N LEU A 68 1.42 26.33 35.61
CA LEU A 68 2.22 25.13 35.81
C LEU A 68 3.47 25.19 34.93
N LEU A 69 4.65 25.10 35.54
CA LEU A 69 5.92 24.92 34.86
C LEU A 69 6.40 23.48 35.04
N VAL A 70 6.44 22.71 33.95
CA VAL A 70 6.97 21.34 33.96
C VAL A 70 8.42 21.36 33.49
N LEU A 71 9.35 20.95 34.36
CA LEU A 71 10.78 20.91 34.06
C LEU A 71 11.24 19.48 33.81
N ALA A 72 12.07 19.29 32.78
CA ALA A 72 12.76 18.03 32.57
C ALA A 72 13.81 17.81 33.67
N PRO A 73 13.82 16.64 34.35
CA PRO A 73 14.60 16.40 35.56
C PRO A 73 16.13 16.44 35.38
N ASP A 74 16.63 16.27 34.16
CA ASP A 74 18.07 16.24 33.83
C ASP A 74 18.54 17.49 33.05
N SER A 75 17.68 18.48 32.85
CA SER A 75 17.99 19.63 32.00
C SER A 75 18.84 20.69 32.71
N GLN A 76 20.16 20.59 32.57
CA GLN A 76 21.09 21.61 33.07
C GLN A 76 20.98 22.94 32.30
N GLU A 77 20.58 22.89 31.02
CA GLU A 77 20.48 24.07 30.14
C GLU A 77 19.38 25.05 30.59
N PHE A 78 18.35 24.53 31.27
CA PHE A 78 17.22 25.31 31.75
C PHE A 78 17.13 25.33 33.28
N ALA A 79 18.27 25.12 33.97
CA ALA A 79 18.33 25.11 35.43
C ALA A 79 17.81 26.42 36.06
N SER A 80 17.91 27.55 35.36
CA SER A 80 17.42 28.86 35.80
C SER A 80 15.97 29.17 35.41
N ALA A 81 15.29 28.26 34.68
CA ALA A 81 13.95 28.52 34.15
C ALA A 81 12.93 28.78 35.25
N LYS A 82 13.09 28.13 36.42
CA LYS A 82 12.26 28.37 37.59
C LYS A 82 12.42 29.80 38.11
N GLU A 83 13.66 30.25 38.34
CA GLU A 83 13.93 31.60 38.86
C GLU A 83 13.53 32.69 37.87
N ILE A 84 13.69 32.45 36.56
CA ILE A 84 13.29 33.40 35.51
C ILE A 84 11.76 33.51 35.45
N ASN A 85 11.04 32.39 35.35
CA ASN A 85 9.57 32.43 35.25
C ASN A 85 8.91 32.93 36.54
N ALA A 86 9.51 32.72 37.71
CA ALA A 86 9.01 33.27 38.98
C ALA A 86 9.06 34.81 39.05
N GLN A 87 9.85 35.48 38.20
CA GLN A 87 9.84 36.94 38.11
C GLN A 87 8.56 37.46 37.44
N PHE A 88 7.93 36.62 36.61
CA PHE A 88 6.80 36.98 35.76
C PHE A 88 5.50 36.26 36.11
N CYS A 89 5.54 35.12 36.80
CA CYS A 89 4.36 34.34 37.21
C CYS A 89 4.32 34.18 38.73
N THR A 90 3.39 34.84 39.43
CA THR A 90 3.39 34.87 40.90
C THR A 90 2.72 33.66 41.56
N ALA A 91 1.84 32.95 40.84
CA ALA A 91 1.14 31.75 41.31
C ALA A 91 1.49 30.51 40.46
N MET A 92 2.80 30.26 40.26
CA MET A 92 3.31 29.16 39.44
C MET A 92 3.67 27.91 40.27
N GLU A 93 3.00 26.79 39.98
CA GLU A 93 3.39 25.45 40.42
C GLU A 93 4.52 24.93 39.54
N VAL A 94 5.51 24.26 40.13
CA VAL A 94 6.62 23.65 39.38
C VAL A 94 6.59 22.14 39.59
N ALA A 95 6.45 21.39 38.49
CA ALA A 95 6.46 19.93 38.51
C ALA A 95 7.68 19.39 37.76
N SER A 96 8.23 18.28 38.23
CA SER A 96 9.28 17.55 37.51
C SER A 96 8.63 16.58 36.54
N GLY A 97 8.80 16.81 35.24
CA GLY A 97 8.39 15.88 34.19
C GLY A 97 9.27 14.64 34.14
N ALA A 98 9.12 13.84 33.08
CA ALA A 98 10.00 12.73 32.78
C ALA A 98 10.66 12.90 31.39
N GLY A 99 11.84 12.33 31.22
CA GLY A 99 12.69 12.53 30.04
C GLY A 99 13.55 13.79 30.08
N SER A 100 14.27 14.04 28.99
CA SER A 100 15.09 15.22 28.78
C SER A 100 14.31 16.35 28.11
N HIS A 101 14.86 17.56 28.13
CA HIS A 101 14.24 18.72 27.45
C HIS A 101 13.87 18.43 25.98
N TYR A 102 14.66 17.60 25.29
CA TYR A 102 14.49 17.30 23.87
C TYR A 102 13.49 16.17 23.56
N ASN A 103 13.05 15.40 24.56
CA ASN A 103 12.12 14.28 24.35
C ASN A 103 11.00 14.19 25.40
N MET A 104 10.88 15.18 26.29
CA MET A 104 9.81 15.21 27.30
C MET A 104 8.41 15.28 26.70
N MET A 105 8.26 15.64 25.42
CA MET A 105 6.97 15.63 24.71
C MET A 105 6.79 14.43 23.79
N GLN A 106 7.63 13.38 23.92
CA GLN A 106 7.64 12.23 23.02
C GLN A 106 7.39 10.91 23.76
N GLY A 107 6.64 10.01 23.12
CA GLY A 107 6.42 8.63 23.57
C GLY A 107 5.88 8.53 25.00
N ALA A 108 6.42 7.56 25.76
CA ALA A 108 5.99 7.30 27.14
C ALA A 108 6.26 8.47 28.10
N GLN A 109 7.19 9.37 27.76
CA GLN A 109 7.44 10.56 28.56
C GLN A 109 6.21 11.45 28.49
N ALA A 110 5.72 11.81 27.30
CA ALA A 110 4.57 12.70 27.10
C ALA A 110 3.33 12.38 27.95
N ALA A 111 3.07 11.08 28.22
CA ALA A 111 1.99 10.65 29.10
C ALA A 111 2.17 11.12 30.55
N VAL A 112 3.41 11.20 31.05
CA VAL A 112 3.77 11.76 32.36
C VAL A 112 3.50 13.27 32.38
N GLN A 113 3.89 14.03 31.35
CA GLN A 113 3.57 15.47 31.26
C GLN A 113 2.05 15.68 31.20
N ALA A 114 1.33 14.89 30.41
CA ALA A 114 -0.13 14.96 30.34
C ALA A 114 -0.80 14.63 31.68
N HIS A 115 -0.26 13.68 32.44
CA HIS A 115 -0.71 13.36 33.78
C HIS A 115 -0.51 14.53 34.75
N LEU A 116 0.66 15.17 34.74
CA LEU A 116 0.95 16.36 35.57
C LEU A 116 0.01 17.52 35.24
N VAL A 117 -0.29 17.75 33.97
CA VAL A 117 -1.28 18.75 33.52
C VAL A 117 -2.68 18.38 34.00
N LYS A 118 -3.07 17.11 33.86
CA LYS A 118 -4.37 16.62 34.32
C LYS A 118 -4.54 16.80 35.83
N GLU A 119 -3.54 16.46 36.63
CA GLU A 119 -3.58 16.65 38.08
C GLU A 119 -3.71 18.13 38.45
N PHE A 120 -2.93 19.00 37.80
CA PHE A 120 -3.03 20.44 37.99
C PHE A 120 -4.45 20.94 37.68
N LEU A 121 -5.04 20.52 36.57
CA LEU A 121 -6.42 20.85 36.20
C LEU A 121 -7.45 20.28 37.19
N GLN A 122 -7.26 19.06 37.69
CA GLN A 122 -8.15 18.45 38.68
C GLN A 122 -8.10 19.20 40.02
N ARG A 123 -6.93 19.67 40.44
CA ARG A 123 -6.77 20.54 41.62
C ARG A 123 -7.48 21.88 41.44
N LEU A 124 -7.53 22.40 40.22
CA LEU A 124 -8.35 23.58 39.89
C LEU A 124 -9.87 23.29 39.91
N SER A 125 -10.30 22.01 39.86
CA SER A 125 -11.70 21.60 39.61
C SER A 125 -12.47 20.99 40.81
N GLY A 126 -11.84 20.22 41.71
CA GLY A 126 -12.39 19.84 43.02
C GLY A 126 -13.47 18.71 43.16
N MET A 127 -13.43 17.56 42.48
CA MET A 127 -14.41 16.43 42.65
C MET A 127 -13.77 15.01 42.79
N ASP A 128 -14.40 14.09 43.56
CA ASP A 128 -13.91 12.73 43.96
C ASP A 128 -14.97 11.60 43.73
N LEU A 129 -14.58 10.37 43.33
CA LEU A 129 -15.46 9.31 42.76
C LEU A 129 -15.10 7.85 43.15
N SER A 130 -15.86 7.18 44.04
CA SER A 130 -15.75 5.72 44.24
C SER A 130 -17.00 4.99 44.83
N SER A 131 -17.55 4.03 44.05
CA SER A 131 -18.26 2.75 44.40
C SER A 131 -19.81 2.60 44.55
N PRO A 132 -20.41 1.38 44.24
CA PRO A 132 -21.84 1.15 43.86
C PRO A 132 -22.63 -0.01 44.56
N ALA A 133 -23.96 -0.16 44.30
CA ALA A 133 -24.76 -1.43 44.36
C ALA A 133 -26.18 -1.31 43.70
N ALA A 134 -26.83 -2.43 43.31
CA ALA A 134 -28.14 -2.62 42.60
C ALA A 134 -29.11 -3.53 43.42
N PRO A 135 -30.44 -3.72 43.14
CA PRO A 135 -30.95 -4.62 42.06
C PRO A 135 -32.44 -4.49 41.52
N ALA A 136 -32.72 -5.28 40.45
CA ALA A 136 -33.94 -6.03 39.98
C ALA A 136 -35.18 -5.42 39.23
N ALA A 137 -35.51 -6.05 38.08
CA ALA A 137 -36.63 -5.88 37.11
C ALA A 137 -37.83 -6.85 37.31
N PRO A 138 -38.94 -6.78 36.51
CA PRO A 138 -39.12 -7.74 35.38
C PRO A 138 -40.04 -7.37 34.16
N ALA A 139 -39.80 -8.08 33.02
CA ALA A 139 -40.70 -8.79 32.06
C ALA A 139 -41.36 -8.19 30.77
N VAL A 140 -40.74 -8.62 29.64
CA VAL A 140 -41.02 -8.88 28.17
C VAL A 140 -42.43 -9.19 27.61
N LEU A 141 -42.69 -8.79 26.33
CA LEU A 141 -43.41 -9.57 25.29
C LEU A 141 -43.11 -9.11 23.82
N SER A 142 -43.00 -10.10 22.92
CA SER A 142 -42.42 -10.14 21.54
C SER A 142 -43.38 -9.86 20.36
N GLN A 143 -42.88 -9.51 19.14
CA GLN A 143 -43.35 -10.08 17.84
C GLN A 143 -42.62 -9.63 16.53
N THR A 144 -42.23 -10.65 15.74
CA THR A 144 -42.28 -10.91 14.26
C THR A 144 -42.02 -9.88 13.13
N LYS A 145 -41.34 -10.37 12.09
CA LYS A 145 -40.75 -9.70 10.89
C LYS A 145 -41.47 -10.12 9.58
N PRO A 146 -41.61 -9.27 8.53
CA PRO A 146 -41.95 -9.76 7.18
C PRO A 146 -40.93 -9.41 6.08
N ALA A 147 -41.10 -10.11 4.96
CA ALA A 147 -40.20 -10.31 3.82
C ALA A 147 -40.27 -9.22 2.73
N THR A 148 -39.25 -9.23 1.87
CA THR A 148 -38.93 -8.24 0.82
C THR A 148 -39.21 -8.79 -0.58
N GLU A 149 -39.87 -8.02 -1.45
CA GLU A 149 -39.93 -8.26 -2.90
C GLU A 149 -39.49 -6.99 -3.65
N ALA A 150 -38.69 -7.19 -4.71
CA ALA A 150 -37.97 -6.17 -5.46
C ALA A 150 -38.73 -5.73 -6.72
N ALA A 151 -38.80 -4.41 -6.95
CA ALA A 151 -39.23 -3.81 -8.22
C ALA A 151 -38.15 -2.84 -8.74
N LYS A 152 -37.68 -3.07 -9.97
CA LYS A 152 -36.75 -2.20 -10.70
C LYS A 152 -37.44 -0.87 -11.04
N LYS A 153 -36.88 0.26 -10.58
CA LYS A 153 -37.29 1.63 -10.92
C LYS A 153 -36.04 2.34 -11.47
N GLU A 154 -36.12 2.90 -12.66
CA GLU A 154 -35.05 3.72 -13.28
C GLU A 154 -34.70 4.90 -12.36
N THR A 155 -33.43 5.02 -11.98
CA THR A 155 -32.95 6.07 -11.07
C THR A 155 -32.57 7.33 -11.86
N VAL A 156 -33.21 8.44 -11.50
CA VAL A 156 -32.88 9.77 -12.05
C VAL A 156 -31.56 10.23 -11.44
N GLY A 157 -30.50 10.28 -12.26
CA GLY A 157 -29.27 11.06 -12.08
C GLY A 157 -28.65 11.07 -10.67
N GLU A 158 -28.18 9.92 -10.19
CA GLU A 158 -27.55 9.76 -8.86
C GLU A 158 -26.33 10.69 -8.63
N ASP A 159 -25.73 11.22 -9.68
CA ASP A 159 -24.52 12.05 -9.60
C ASP A 159 -24.75 13.52 -9.20
N LYS A 160 -26.00 14.02 -9.23
CA LYS A 160 -26.30 15.47 -9.06
C LYS A 160 -26.81 15.85 -7.66
N LEU A 161 -27.24 14.86 -6.89
CA LEU A 161 -27.72 14.98 -5.52
C LEU A 161 -27.12 13.82 -4.72
N LEU A 162 -26.21 14.14 -3.80
CA LEU A 162 -25.55 13.13 -2.98
C LEU A 162 -26.43 12.79 -1.77
N ILE A 163 -27.02 11.59 -1.76
CA ILE A 163 -27.81 11.11 -0.62
C ILE A 163 -26.86 10.66 0.49
N LEU A 164 -26.68 11.53 1.49
CA LEU A 164 -25.87 11.28 2.67
C LEU A 164 -26.56 10.35 3.66
N ARG A 165 -27.90 10.37 3.69
CA ARG A 165 -28.73 9.51 4.53
C ARG A 165 -30.08 9.25 3.88
N ARG A 166 -30.50 7.97 3.82
CA ARG A 166 -31.77 7.60 3.14
C ARG A 166 -33.03 8.00 3.90
N GLY A 167 -32.98 7.98 5.23
CA GLY A 167 -34.09 8.34 6.13
C GLY A 167 -35.35 7.48 5.97
N ALA A 168 -36.35 7.72 6.82
CA ALA A 168 -37.69 7.15 6.63
C ALA A 168 -38.52 8.03 5.66
N PRO A 169 -39.30 7.44 4.75
CA PRO A 169 -39.98 8.17 3.66
C PRO A 169 -41.05 9.16 4.14
N GLU A 170 -41.65 8.91 5.31
CA GLU A 170 -42.65 9.76 5.95
C GLU A 170 -42.07 10.94 6.73
N LEU A 171 -40.76 10.91 7.00
CA LEU A 171 -40.08 11.95 7.77
C LEU A 171 -39.64 13.13 6.88
N PRO A 172 -39.40 14.29 7.49
CA PRO A 172 -38.93 15.44 6.73
C PRO A 172 -37.60 15.16 6.01
N LYS A 173 -37.46 15.73 4.81
CA LYS A 173 -36.27 15.58 3.95
C LYS A 173 -35.41 16.82 4.03
N VAL A 174 -34.15 16.68 4.42
CA VAL A 174 -33.20 17.78 4.57
C VAL A 174 -32.25 17.81 3.38
N TYR A 175 -32.20 18.94 2.67
CA TYR A 175 -31.33 19.18 1.53
C TYR A 175 -30.31 20.26 1.89
N MET A 176 -29.05 19.85 2.00
CA MET A 176 -27.92 20.70 2.35
C MET A 176 -27.41 21.44 1.10
N VAL A 177 -27.31 22.77 1.18
CA VAL A 177 -26.80 23.65 0.13
C VAL A 177 -25.38 24.09 0.49
N HIS A 178 -24.44 23.90 -0.44
CA HIS A 178 -23.02 24.20 -0.23
C HIS A 178 -22.75 25.70 0.00
N GLY A 179 -21.71 25.99 0.79
CA GLY A 179 -21.13 27.33 0.93
C GLY A 179 -20.22 27.73 -0.23
N LEU A 180 -19.50 28.85 -0.08
CA LEU A 180 -18.37 29.25 -0.94
C LEU A 180 -17.08 28.50 -0.58
N ASP A 181 -17.10 27.77 0.53
CA ASP A 181 -15.97 27.16 1.20
C ASP A 181 -15.73 25.70 0.78
N GLY A 182 -15.14 24.91 1.67
CA GLY A 182 -14.65 23.56 1.44
C GLY A 182 -15.66 22.63 0.76
N ASP A 183 -16.97 22.89 0.82
CA ASP A 183 -17.98 22.05 0.17
C ASP A 183 -17.97 22.08 -1.35
N VAL A 184 -17.69 23.24 -1.93
CA VAL A 184 -17.51 23.41 -3.39
C VAL A 184 -16.27 22.67 -3.89
N MET A 185 -15.31 22.43 -2.98
CA MET A 185 -14.09 21.66 -3.25
C MET A 185 -14.23 20.17 -2.88
N SER A 186 -15.06 19.85 -1.88
CA SER A 186 -15.16 18.51 -1.29
C SER A 186 -16.31 17.67 -1.89
N GLY A 187 -17.30 18.29 -2.54
CA GLY A 187 -18.46 17.59 -3.10
C GLY A 187 -19.49 17.22 -2.03
N GLY A 188 -19.71 18.11 -1.05
CA GLY A 188 -20.65 17.89 0.06
C GLY A 188 -20.11 17.02 1.19
N ALA A 189 -18.81 16.72 1.22
CA ALA A 189 -18.22 15.89 2.27
C ALA A 189 -18.30 16.55 3.66
N THR A 190 -18.34 17.88 3.74
CA THR A 190 -18.46 18.60 5.02
C THR A 190 -19.80 18.30 5.72
N PHE A 191 -20.83 17.94 4.95
CA PHE A 191 -22.14 17.61 5.50
C PHE A 191 -22.28 16.17 5.99
N LYS A 192 -21.30 15.28 5.73
CA LYS A 192 -21.39 13.86 6.12
C LYS A 192 -21.58 13.69 7.63
N THR A 193 -20.87 14.48 8.45
CA THR A 193 -20.96 14.37 9.91
C THR A 193 -22.32 14.82 10.45
N ILE A 194 -22.84 15.99 10.03
CA ILE A 194 -24.16 16.44 10.48
C ILE A 194 -25.28 15.52 9.98
N ALA A 195 -25.17 14.99 8.76
CA ALA A 195 -26.15 14.06 8.20
C ALA A 195 -26.26 12.76 9.02
N ALA A 196 -25.14 12.26 9.54
CA ALA A 196 -25.11 11.10 10.43
C ALA A 196 -25.85 11.36 11.76
N HIS A 197 -25.93 12.61 12.20
CA HIS A 197 -26.64 12.99 13.42
C HIS A 197 -28.11 13.37 13.20
N LEU A 198 -28.55 13.65 11.97
CA LEU A 198 -29.94 14.00 11.65
C LEU A 198 -30.91 12.79 11.55
N GLU A 199 -30.54 11.62 12.10
CA GLU A 199 -31.43 10.46 12.18
C GLU A 199 -32.79 10.80 12.83
N PRO A 200 -33.93 10.35 12.26
CA PRO A 200 -34.11 9.48 11.08
C PRO A 200 -34.44 10.21 9.77
N CYS A 201 -34.14 11.51 9.67
CA CYS A 201 -34.41 12.29 8.45
C CYS A 201 -33.65 11.73 7.24
N ARG A 202 -34.24 11.91 6.05
CA ARG A 202 -33.48 11.77 4.80
C ARG A 202 -32.62 13.01 4.65
N VAL A 203 -31.34 12.84 4.30
CA VAL A 203 -30.41 13.95 4.10
C VAL A 203 -29.72 13.82 2.76
N GLY A 204 -29.87 14.83 1.91
CA GLY A 204 -29.18 14.95 0.63
C GLY A 204 -28.32 16.22 0.59
N ALA A 205 -27.21 16.20 -0.15
CA ALA A 205 -26.39 17.37 -0.42
C ALA A 205 -26.42 17.72 -1.91
N LEU A 206 -26.69 18.99 -2.22
CA LEU A 206 -26.73 19.50 -3.58
C LEU A 206 -25.32 19.71 -4.11
N ILE A 207 -25.00 19.08 -5.25
CA ILE A 207 -23.67 19.10 -5.82
C ILE A 207 -23.51 20.27 -6.81
N TYR A 208 -22.48 21.09 -6.60
CA TYR A 208 -22.07 22.14 -7.52
C TYR A 208 -21.29 21.54 -8.70
N ASP A 209 -22.03 21.00 -9.67
CA ASP A 209 -21.52 20.37 -10.88
C ASP A 209 -21.41 21.36 -12.05
N SER A 210 -21.15 20.85 -13.26
CA SER A 210 -21.03 21.69 -14.46
C SER A 210 -22.32 22.39 -14.86
N GLU A 211 -23.49 21.84 -14.52
CA GLU A 211 -24.78 22.51 -14.77
C GLU A 211 -24.99 23.67 -13.80
N ALA A 212 -24.66 23.46 -12.53
CA ALA A 212 -24.67 24.52 -11.53
C ALA A 212 -23.69 25.63 -11.87
N LEU A 213 -22.49 25.28 -12.35
CA LEU A 213 -21.48 26.24 -12.82
C LEU A 213 -21.94 27.05 -14.03
N ALA A 214 -22.79 26.48 -14.89
CA ALA A 214 -23.32 27.14 -16.08
C ALA A 214 -24.46 28.12 -15.79
N CYS A 215 -25.00 28.13 -14.55
CA CYS A 215 -26.00 29.12 -14.16
C CYS A 215 -25.37 30.53 -14.11
N ASP A 216 -26.12 31.51 -14.60
CA ASP A 216 -25.70 32.91 -14.77
C ASP A 216 -26.26 33.85 -13.69
N SER A 217 -27.07 33.33 -12.77
CA SER A 217 -27.74 34.11 -11.73
C SER A 217 -28.09 33.21 -10.53
N VAL A 218 -28.15 33.79 -9.33
CA VAL A 218 -28.60 33.08 -8.11
C VAL A 218 -29.99 32.44 -8.30
N PRO A 219 -31.03 33.13 -8.85
CA PRO A 219 -32.33 32.51 -9.09
C PRO A 219 -32.30 31.31 -10.05
N ALA A 220 -31.45 31.34 -11.09
CA ALA A 220 -31.30 30.22 -12.02
C ALA A 220 -30.66 29.01 -11.34
N LEU A 221 -29.61 29.23 -10.53
CA LEU A 221 -28.97 28.18 -9.74
C LEU A 221 -29.94 27.54 -8.73
N CYS A 222 -30.69 28.37 -7.99
CA CYS A 222 -31.71 27.88 -7.07
C CYS A 222 -32.84 27.12 -7.78
N SER A 223 -33.22 27.55 -8.99
CA SER A 223 -34.22 26.83 -9.80
C SER A 223 -33.73 25.44 -10.21
N LEU A 224 -32.47 25.33 -10.62
CA LEU A 224 -31.82 24.05 -10.91
C LEU A 224 -31.82 23.15 -9.67
N TYR A 225 -31.42 23.67 -8.50
CA TYR A 225 -31.43 22.89 -7.27
C TYR A 225 -32.82 22.47 -6.81
N ASN A 226 -33.80 23.35 -6.92
CA ASN A 226 -35.20 23.03 -6.63
C ASN A 226 -35.72 21.91 -7.53
N SER A 227 -35.34 21.89 -8.81
CA SER A 227 -35.71 20.77 -9.70
C SER A 227 -35.16 19.42 -9.22
N ARG A 228 -33.94 19.40 -8.66
CA ARG A 228 -33.32 18.19 -8.09
C ARG A 228 -34.03 17.74 -6.81
N VAL A 229 -34.39 18.70 -5.93
CA VAL A 229 -35.14 18.45 -4.70
C VAL A 229 -36.53 17.88 -4.99
N LEU A 230 -37.23 18.44 -5.97
CA LEU A 230 -38.55 17.99 -6.38
C LEU A 230 -38.51 16.60 -7.01
N ALA A 231 -37.54 16.33 -7.89
CA ALA A 231 -37.36 15.01 -8.50
C ALA A 231 -37.10 13.91 -7.45
N ASP A 232 -36.22 14.17 -6.45
CA ASP A 232 -36.03 13.24 -5.33
C ASP A 232 -37.31 13.11 -4.49
N SER A 233 -38.05 14.21 -4.29
CA SER A 233 -39.27 14.19 -3.50
C SER A 233 -40.40 13.36 -4.12
N GLU A 234 -40.65 13.52 -5.42
CA GLU A 234 -41.67 12.81 -6.20
C GLU A 234 -41.41 11.31 -6.31
N SER A 235 -40.14 10.90 -6.33
CA SER A 235 -39.76 9.50 -6.46
C SER A 235 -40.30 8.59 -5.33
N PHE A 236 -40.63 9.19 -4.16
CA PHE A 236 -41.13 8.53 -2.96
C PHE A 236 -42.62 8.77 -2.67
N SER A 237 -43.29 9.70 -3.36
CA SER A 237 -44.69 10.00 -3.13
C SER A 237 -45.61 9.02 -3.87
N ASN A 238 -45.62 7.75 -3.46
CA ASN A 238 -46.61 6.75 -3.93
C ASN A 238 -48.01 7.00 -3.30
N GLY A 239 -48.51 8.25 -3.35
CA GLY A 239 -49.84 8.63 -2.87
C GLY A 239 -49.96 9.07 -1.40
N SER A 240 -48.87 9.16 -0.65
CA SER A 240 -48.86 9.82 0.67
C SER A 240 -48.79 11.34 0.53
N ALA A 241 -49.31 12.07 1.53
CA ALA A 241 -49.11 13.51 1.62
C ALA A 241 -47.61 13.85 1.54
N SER A 242 -47.24 14.87 0.77
CA SER A 242 -45.84 15.25 0.54
C SER A 242 -45.13 15.51 1.87
N SER A 243 -44.08 14.74 2.15
CA SER A 243 -43.19 14.96 3.30
C SER A 243 -42.67 16.40 3.28
N PRO A 244 -42.60 17.10 4.43
CA PRO A 244 -42.01 18.43 4.49
C PRO A 244 -40.57 18.44 3.96
N VAL A 245 -40.23 19.49 3.22
CA VAL A 245 -38.88 19.72 2.68
C VAL A 245 -38.16 20.73 3.54
N ILE A 246 -36.89 20.49 3.83
CA ILE A 246 -36.02 21.45 4.50
C ILE A 246 -34.85 21.75 3.59
N VAL A 247 -34.63 23.05 3.35
CA VAL A 247 -33.43 23.50 2.65
C VAL A 247 -32.50 24.15 3.68
N ALA A 248 -31.32 23.58 3.83
CA ALA A 248 -30.36 23.95 4.86
C ALA A 248 -29.08 24.50 4.21
N GLY A 249 -28.82 25.79 4.37
CA GLY A 249 -27.66 26.47 3.82
C GLY A 249 -26.59 26.70 4.87
N TYR A 250 -25.32 26.48 4.53
CA TYR A 250 -24.16 26.84 5.35
C TYR A 250 -23.30 27.88 4.63
N SER A 251 -22.83 28.90 5.35
CA SER A 251 -22.04 29.97 4.75
C SER A 251 -22.83 30.58 3.58
N PHE A 252 -22.22 30.81 2.42
CA PHE A 252 -22.94 31.34 1.23
C PHE A 252 -24.16 30.50 0.83
N GLY A 253 -24.21 29.23 1.22
CA GLY A 253 -25.39 28.38 1.06
C GLY A 253 -26.63 28.97 1.73
N CYS A 254 -26.51 29.87 2.71
CA CYS A 254 -27.63 30.60 3.33
C CYS A 254 -28.37 31.49 2.32
N VAL A 255 -27.63 32.17 1.44
CA VAL A 255 -28.16 32.99 0.32
C VAL A 255 -29.00 32.10 -0.60
N LEU A 256 -28.44 30.96 -0.98
CA LEU A 256 -29.08 30.00 -1.87
C LEU A 256 -30.28 29.31 -1.21
N ALA A 257 -30.17 28.92 0.06
CA ALA A 257 -31.23 28.26 0.81
C ALA A 257 -32.44 29.17 1.02
N HIS A 258 -32.21 30.47 1.27
CA HIS A 258 -33.27 31.47 1.31
C HIS A 258 -34.01 31.55 -0.04
N GLN A 259 -33.27 31.77 -1.13
CA GLN A 259 -33.87 31.88 -2.46
C GLN A 259 -34.57 30.60 -2.91
N MET A 260 -34.02 29.42 -2.56
CA MET A 260 -34.66 28.13 -2.78
C MET A 260 -35.96 27.99 -2.00
N GLY A 261 -35.94 28.31 -0.70
CA GLY A 261 -37.12 28.27 0.17
C GLY A 261 -38.23 29.19 -0.34
N TYR A 262 -37.88 30.40 -0.79
CA TYR A 262 -38.81 31.32 -1.42
C TYR A 262 -39.45 30.73 -2.68
N GLN A 263 -38.65 30.22 -3.62
CA GLN A 263 -39.16 29.61 -4.87
C GLN A 263 -40.01 28.35 -4.62
N LEU A 264 -39.59 27.47 -3.71
CA LEU A 264 -40.34 26.26 -3.35
C LEU A 264 -41.68 26.60 -2.70
N ARG A 265 -41.71 27.61 -1.82
CA ARG A 265 -42.95 28.08 -1.20
C ARG A 265 -43.90 28.68 -2.24
N GLN A 266 -43.39 29.47 -3.18
CA GLN A 266 -44.21 29.97 -4.31
C GLN A 266 -44.78 28.84 -5.17
N ALA A 267 -44.05 27.72 -5.28
CA ALA A 267 -44.53 26.51 -5.92
C ALA A 267 -45.52 25.68 -5.06
N GLY A 268 -45.88 26.15 -3.87
CA GLY A 268 -46.83 25.48 -2.96
C GLY A 268 -46.23 24.32 -2.18
N VAL A 269 -44.89 24.19 -2.14
CA VAL A 269 -44.21 23.15 -1.36
C VAL A 269 -44.20 23.55 0.11
N ASN A 270 -44.51 22.60 1.00
CA ASN A 270 -44.31 22.76 2.43
C ASN A 270 -42.80 22.71 2.75
N VAL A 271 -42.18 23.89 2.79
CA VAL A 271 -40.74 24.05 2.97
C VAL A 271 -40.41 24.82 4.25
N ALA A 272 -39.34 24.42 4.92
CA ALA A 272 -38.68 25.17 5.98
C ALA A 272 -37.22 25.47 5.58
N VAL A 273 -36.66 26.57 6.10
CA VAL A 273 -35.28 26.98 5.79
C VAL A 273 -34.41 26.90 7.04
N VAL A 274 -33.20 26.36 6.92
CA VAL A 274 -32.18 26.38 7.99
C VAL A 274 -30.96 27.13 7.46
N LEU A 275 -30.45 28.07 8.24
CA LEU A 275 -29.31 28.93 7.89
C LEU A 275 -28.22 28.73 8.96
N PHE A 276 -27.03 28.31 8.54
CA PHE A 276 -25.86 28.16 9.41
C PHE A 276 -24.88 29.31 9.19
N ASP A 277 -24.87 30.23 10.15
CA ASP A 277 -23.86 31.27 10.40
C ASP A 277 -23.51 32.18 9.20
N LEU A 278 -24.51 32.72 8.50
CA LEU A 278 -24.36 33.80 7.50
C LEU A 278 -25.65 34.62 7.31
N GLU A 279 -25.50 35.88 6.88
CA GLU A 279 -26.54 36.70 6.26
C GLU A 279 -27.09 36.08 4.95
N VAL A 280 -28.36 36.33 4.65
CA VAL A 280 -28.99 35.96 3.36
C VAL A 280 -28.78 37.00 2.26
N THR A 281 -28.01 38.07 2.52
CA THR A 281 -27.70 39.12 1.53
C THR A 281 -26.27 39.02 1.03
N TRP A 282 -26.04 39.34 -0.25
CA TRP A 282 -24.69 39.43 -0.81
C TRP A 282 -24.48 40.73 -1.62
N PRO A 283 -23.32 41.41 -1.51
CA PRO A 283 -22.24 41.15 -0.55
C PRO A 283 -22.68 41.38 0.91
N PRO A 284 -22.02 40.74 1.88
CA PRO A 284 -22.29 40.99 3.29
C PRO A 284 -21.88 42.42 3.70
N PRO A 285 -22.31 42.91 4.89
CA PRO A 285 -21.80 44.14 5.48
C PRO A 285 -20.26 44.24 5.41
N GLN A 286 -19.77 45.44 5.07
CA GLN A 286 -18.35 45.68 4.86
C GLN A 286 -17.51 45.44 6.14
N THR A 287 -16.73 44.36 6.14
CA THR A 287 -15.75 44.01 7.17
C THR A 287 -14.53 43.33 6.53
N ASN A 288 -13.33 43.59 7.03
CA ASN A 288 -12.11 42.94 6.51
C ASN A 288 -11.92 41.50 7.04
N SER A 289 -12.75 41.06 7.98
CA SER A 289 -12.59 39.78 8.69
C SER A 289 -13.11 38.58 7.90
N ARG A 290 -14.01 38.77 6.93
CA ARG A 290 -14.66 37.69 6.17
C ARG A 290 -14.70 37.96 4.67
N VAL A 291 -14.87 36.89 3.90
CA VAL A 291 -15.03 36.97 2.45
C VAL A 291 -16.27 37.80 2.10
N GLY A 292 -16.14 38.70 1.13
CA GLY A 292 -17.21 39.58 0.66
C GLY A 292 -17.44 40.85 1.50
N GLY A 293 -16.75 41.01 2.64
CA GLY A 293 -16.80 42.25 3.41
C GLY A 293 -15.82 43.34 2.92
N TYR A 294 -15.04 43.05 1.89
CA TYR A 294 -14.14 43.97 1.18
C TYR A 294 -14.33 43.79 -0.33
N ASP A 295 -13.75 44.72 -1.12
CA ASP A 295 -13.80 44.63 -2.59
C ASP A 295 -13.21 43.30 -3.06
N PHE A 296 -13.91 42.63 -3.98
CA PHE A 296 -13.55 41.29 -4.41
C PHE A 296 -12.13 41.24 -5.02
N LEU A 297 -11.29 40.37 -4.46
CA LEU A 297 -9.87 40.26 -4.82
C LEU A 297 -9.61 39.30 -5.99
N GLY A 298 -10.66 38.72 -6.59
CA GLY A 298 -10.52 37.70 -7.63
C GLY A 298 -10.56 36.28 -7.07
N GLY A 299 -11.08 35.34 -7.87
CA GLY A 299 -11.41 33.99 -7.41
C GLY A 299 -10.27 33.26 -6.69
N GLU A 300 -9.08 33.17 -7.29
CA GLU A 300 -7.97 32.43 -6.69
C GLU A 300 -7.45 33.07 -5.40
N ALA A 301 -7.39 34.41 -5.32
CA ALA A 301 -6.98 35.10 -4.11
C ALA A 301 -7.96 34.81 -2.96
N GLU A 302 -9.26 34.92 -3.22
CA GLU A 302 -10.29 34.58 -2.23
C GLU A 302 -10.24 33.10 -1.83
N ALA A 303 -9.98 32.18 -2.77
CA ALA A 303 -9.82 30.77 -2.48
C ALA A 303 -8.64 30.52 -1.52
N ILE A 304 -7.49 31.16 -1.76
CA ILE A 304 -6.31 31.06 -0.88
C ILE A 304 -6.66 31.53 0.54
N LEU A 305 -7.27 32.71 0.66
CA LEU A 305 -7.61 33.30 1.95
C LEU A 305 -8.67 32.46 2.68
N LEU A 306 -9.64 31.91 1.96
CA LEU A 306 -10.68 31.06 2.54
C LEU A 306 -10.11 29.71 3.04
N ILE A 307 -9.22 29.09 2.27
CA ILE A 307 -8.51 27.88 2.72
C ILE A 307 -7.68 28.20 3.97
N ALA A 308 -6.94 29.31 3.97
CA ALA A 308 -6.15 29.71 5.13
C ALA A 308 -7.02 29.85 6.40
N ARG A 309 -8.19 30.50 6.29
CA ARG A 309 -9.17 30.60 7.39
C ARG A 309 -9.65 29.22 7.85
N GLY A 310 -10.05 28.34 6.93
CA GLY A 310 -10.52 26.98 7.26
C GLY A 310 -9.50 26.11 7.99
N PHE A 311 -8.21 26.37 7.80
CA PHE A 311 -7.12 25.70 8.52
C PHE A 311 -6.68 26.43 9.80
N GLY A 312 -7.45 27.41 10.27
CA GLY A 312 -7.20 28.15 11.50
C GLY A 312 -6.15 29.26 11.37
N LYS A 313 -5.80 29.70 10.15
CA LYS A 313 -4.85 30.80 9.90
C LYS A 313 -5.58 32.12 9.65
N PHE A 314 -6.48 32.48 10.58
CA PHE A 314 -7.33 33.66 10.49
C PHE A 314 -6.54 34.97 10.41
N GLU A 315 -5.59 35.18 11.33
CA GLU A 315 -4.80 36.42 11.39
C GLU A 315 -4.01 36.66 10.10
N PHE A 316 -3.45 35.59 9.52
CA PHE A 316 -2.77 35.65 8.23
C PHE A 316 -3.73 36.08 7.12
N ALA A 317 -4.89 35.43 7.01
CA ALA A 317 -5.85 35.72 5.96
C ALA A 317 -6.41 37.15 6.07
N VAL A 318 -6.68 37.65 7.27
CA VAL A 318 -7.15 39.03 7.49
C VAL A 318 -6.07 40.03 7.09
N LYS A 319 -4.82 39.81 7.50
CA LYS A 319 -3.69 40.68 7.14
C LYS A 319 -3.52 40.76 5.62
N GLU A 320 -3.45 39.61 4.94
CA GLU A 320 -3.28 39.57 3.48
C GLU A 320 -4.49 40.19 2.76
N ALA A 321 -5.73 39.95 3.20
CA ALA A 321 -6.92 40.59 2.63
C ALA A 321 -6.83 42.12 2.68
N MET A 322 -6.39 42.69 3.81
CA MET A 322 -6.22 44.14 3.97
C MET A 322 -5.13 44.71 3.04
N GLU A 323 -3.99 44.02 2.94
CA GLU A 323 -2.88 44.43 2.08
C GLU A 323 -3.28 44.38 0.59
N LEU A 324 -3.95 43.30 0.17
CA LEU A 324 -4.43 43.13 -1.21
C LEU A 324 -5.50 44.15 -1.58
N ALA A 325 -6.45 44.43 -0.68
CA ALA A 325 -7.46 45.46 -0.89
C ALA A 325 -6.86 46.87 -1.00
N GLU A 326 -5.79 47.17 -0.23
CA GLU A 326 -5.06 48.44 -0.36
C GLU A 326 -4.28 48.53 -1.68
N LEU A 327 -3.69 47.42 -2.15
CA LEU A 327 -3.05 47.38 -3.47
C LEU A 327 -4.08 47.61 -4.60
N GLN A 328 -5.24 46.95 -4.54
CA GLN A 328 -6.32 47.13 -5.50
C GLN A 328 -6.86 48.57 -5.52
N ARG A 329 -7.04 49.20 -4.34
CA ARG A 329 -7.42 50.63 -4.23
C ARG A 329 -6.39 51.57 -4.84
N ARG A 330 -5.11 51.23 -4.80
CA ARG A 330 -4.02 51.95 -5.47
C ARG A 330 -3.87 51.60 -6.95
N ASN A 331 -4.71 50.70 -7.47
CA ASN A 331 -4.64 50.16 -8.83
C ASN A 331 -3.28 49.48 -9.11
N GLU A 332 -2.69 48.87 -8.08
CA GLU A 332 -1.47 48.07 -8.16
C GLU A 332 -1.85 46.58 -8.30
N SER A 333 -1.23 45.88 -9.25
CA SER A 333 -1.42 44.43 -9.42
C SER A 333 -0.67 43.67 -8.32
N PHE A 334 -1.25 42.59 -7.82
CA PHE A 334 -0.57 41.65 -6.92
C PHE A 334 -0.37 40.28 -7.57
N ASP A 335 0.68 39.60 -7.14
CA ASP A 335 1.06 38.28 -7.63
C ASP A 335 0.34 37.19 -6.81
N VAL A 336 -0.62 36.51 -7.45
CA VAL A 336 -1.41 35.42 -6.87
C VAL A 336 -0.54 34.19 -6.57
N ASP A 337 0.48 33.91 -7.38
CA ASP A 337 1.39 32.77 -7.14
C ASP A 337 2.24 33.04 -5.90
N ALA A 338 2.72 34.27 -5.72
CA ALA A 338 3.43 34.67 -4.51
C ALA A 338 2.52 34.60 -3.26
N LEU A 339 1.25 35.00 -3.37
CA LEU A 339 0.27 34.84 -2.27
C LEU A 339 0.07 33.36 -1.94
N ARG A 340 -0.04 32.50 -2.96
CA ARG A 340 -0.21 31.05 -2.80
C ARG A 340 0.97 30.42 -2.08
N GLU A 341 2.20 30.79 -2.43
CA GLU A 341 3.41 30.33 -1.76
C GLU A 341 3.44 30.77 -0.29
N ARG A 342 3.15 32.04 0.01
CA ARG A 342 3.09 32.55 1.40
C ARG A 342 2.02 31.83 2.22
N ALA A 343 0.84 31.61 1.65
CA ALA A 343 -0.23 30.90 2.33
C ALA A 343 0.14 29.44 2.60
N PHE A 344 0.73 28.74 1.63
CA PHE A 344 1.21 27.37 1.83
C PHE A 344 2.26 27.27 2.94
N GLN A 345 3.19 28.23 2.99
CA GLN A 345 4.18 28.33 4.07
C GLN A 345 3.49 28.58 5.44
N ALA A 346 2.49 29.46 5.50
CA ALA A 346 1.77 29.79 6.73
C ALA A 346 0.92 28.63 7.29
N LEU A 347 0.39 27.77 6.42
CA LEU A 347 -0.43 26.60 6.78
C LEU A 347 0.37 25.47 7.45
N ASN A 348 1.70 25.55 7.44
CA ASN A 348 2.62 24.68 8.19
C ASN A 348 2.46 23.16 7.93
N GLN A 349 2.69 22.74 6.67
CA GLN A 349 2.98 21.37 6.21
C GLN A 349 2.26 20.21 6.96
N ARG A 350 0.93 20.28 7.12
CA ARG A 350 0.09 19.18 7.64
C ARG A 350 -0.08 18.04 6.62
N GLY A 351 1.01 17.59 6.01
CA GLY A 351 0.99 16.50 5.01
C GLY A 351 0.43 16.86 3.62
N MET A 352 -0.07 18.08 3.41
CA MET A 352 -0.51 18.55 2.09
C MET A 352 0.69 18.99 1.24
N SER A 353 0.81 18.47 0.01
CA SER A 353 1.82 18.94 -0.94
C SER A 353 1.44 20.29 -1.54
N PHE A 354 2.44 21.01 -2.07
CA PHE A 354 2.20 22.30 -2.70
C PHE A 354 1.36 22.16 -3.98
N GLU A 355 1.54 21.05 -4.70
CA GLU A 355 0.78 20.71 -5.91
C GLU A 355 -0.70 20.49 -5.57
N LEU A 356 -1.00 19.74 -4.50
CA LEU A 356 -2.37 19.52 -4.05
C LEU A 356 -3.00 20.83 -3.58
N PHE A 357 -2.27 21.65 -2.82
CA PHE A 357 -2.74 22.97 -2.41
C PHE A 357 -3.06 23.85 -3.63
N THR A 358 -2.18 23.86 -4.64
CA THR A 358 -2.37 24.61 -5.88
C THR A 358 -3.59 24.13 -6.67
N LEU A 359 -3.82 22.82 -6.73
CA LEU A 359 -4.99 22.26 -7.38
C LEU A 359 -6.29 22.71 -6.69
N LEU A 360 -6.32 22.69 -5.35
CA LEU A 360 -7.47 23.15 -4.57
C LEU A 360 -7.72 24.64 -4.77
N VAL A 361 -6.67 25.46 -4.75
CA VAL A 361 -6.75 26.92 -4.98
C VAL A 361 -7.31 27.23 -6.36
N LYS A 362 -6.81 26.59 -7.42
CA LYS A 362 -7.28 26.84 -8.79
C LYS A 362 -8.75 26.46 -8.97
N ARG A 363 -9.14 25.27 -8.46
CA ARG A 363 -10.53 24.81 -8.53
C ARG A 363 -11.46 25.71 -7.70
N GLY A 364 -11.06 26.00 -6.46
CA GLY A 364 -11.80 26.91 -5.58
C GLY A 364 -11.94 28.29 -6.22
N GLY A 365 -10.88 28.77 -6.87
CA GLY A 365 -10.85 30.07 -7.52
C GLY A 365 -11.86 30.20 -8.65
N VAL A 366 -11.96 29.21 -9.54
CA VAL A 366 -12.98 29.20 -10.61
C VAL A 366 -14.39 29.24 -10.01
N ASN A 367 -14.65 28.43 -8.99
CA ASN A 367 -16.00 28.32 -8.43
C ASN A 367 -16.39 29.57 -7.63
N ILE A 368 -15.48 30.13 -6.84
CA ILE A 368 -15.70 31.38 -6.10
C ILE A 368 -15.90 32.53 -7.09
N GLN A 369 -15.12 32.60 -8.18
CA GLN A 369 -15.29 33.60 -9.22
C GLN A 369 -16.69 33.53 -9.82
N GLN A 370 -17.18 32.33 -10.16
CA GLN A 370 -18.51 32.17 -10.73
C GLN A 370 -19.59 32.56 -9.73
N LEU A 371 -19.52 32.04 -8.50
CA LEU A 371 -20.50 32.33 -7.46
C LEU A 371 -20.55 33.83 -7.11
N HIS A 372 -19.41 34.50 -7.04
CA HIS A 372 -19.35 35.95 -6.89
C HIS A 372 -20.01 36.66 -8.08
N SER A 373 -19.69 36.26 -9.31
CA SER A 373 -20.20 36.89 -10.54
C SER A 373 -21.73 36.80 -10.67
N ILE A 374 -22.33 35.70 -10.20
CA ILE A 374 -23.81 35.53 -10.24
C ILE A 374 -24.52 36.17 -9.05
N ALA A 375 -23.78 36.53 -8.00
CA ALA A 375 -24.32 37.00 -6.73
C ALA A 375 -24.08 38.49 -6.45
N ASP A 376 -23.28 39.19 -7.25
CA ASP A 376 -22.97 40.60 -7.01
C ASP A 376 -23.75 41.56 -7.94
N PRO A 377 -24.56 42.51 -7.42
CA PRO A 377 -25.17 42.55 -6.08
C PRO A 377 -26.58 41.93 -6.11
N TRP A 378 -26.69 40.71 -5.58
CA TRP A 378 -27.95 40.00 -5.44
C TRP A 378 -28.55 40.24 -4.07
N GLN A 379 -29.82 40.63 -4.05
CA GLN A 379 -30.61 40.73 -2.83
C GLN A 379 -31.84 39.82 -2.94
N PRO A 380 -32.31 39.26 -1.81
CA PRO A 380 -33.58 38.55 -1.80
C PRO A 380 -34.70 39.43 -2.36
N PRO A 381 -35.48 38.96 -3.34
CA PRO A 381 -36.49 39.78 -4.01
C PRO A 381 -37.64 40.17 -3.07
N GLU A 382 -37.99 39.30 -2.12
CA GLU A 382 -39.08 39.47 -1.15
C GLU A 382 -38.74 38.77 0.18
N GLN A 383 -39.60 38.96 1.18
CA GLN A 383 -39.50 38.26 2.46
C GLN A 383 -39.97 36.81 2.33
N TYR A 384 -39.19 35.87 2.88
CA TYR A 384 -39.59 34.49 3.04
C TYR A 384 -40.55 34.37 4.23
N GLU A 385 -41.82 34.10 3.93
CA GLU A 385 -42.91 34.04 4.91
C GLU A 385 -43.04 32.69 5.63
N GLY A 386 -42.00 31.86 5.69
CA GLY A 386 -42.08 30.51 6.25
C GLY A 386 -41.17 30.23 7.43
N PRO A 387 -41.33 29.05 8.05
CA PRO A 387 -40.50 28.66 9.17
C PRO A 387 -39.02 28.68 8.77
N ALA A 388 -38.24 29.43 9.53
CA ALA A 388 -36.81 29.52 9.35
C ALA A 388 -36.07 29.30 10.68
N LEU A 389 -34.92 28.65 10.65
CA LEU A 389 -34.01 28.55 11.78
C LEU A 389 -32.65 29.14 11.39
N LEU A 390 -32.18 30.12 12.13
CA LEU A 390 -30.81 30.63 12.06
C LEU A 390 -29.99 30.04 13.21
N VAL A 391 -28.95 29.28 12.89
CA VAL A 391 -27.97 28.76 13.86
C VAL A 391 -26.71 29.60 13.77
N LEU A 392 -26.40 30.34 14.82
CA LEU A 392 -25.22 31.20 14.92
C LEU A 392 -24.08 30.49 15.66
N ALA A 393 -22.85 30.63 15.19
CA ALA A 393 -21.69 30.16 15.92
C ALA A 393 -21.31 31.18 17.01
N PRO A 394 -21.12 30.74 18.27
CA PRO A 394 -20.81 31.65 19.38
C PRO A 394 -19.47 32.38 19.20
N ASP A 395 -18.51 31.74 18.52
CA ASP A 395 -17.14 32.23 18.38
C ASP A 395 -16.91 33.05 17.10
N SER A 396 -17.97 33.52 16.42
CA SER A 396 -17.85 34.14 15.09
C SER A 396 -18.45 35.54 15.04
N GLN A 397 -17.77 36.47 15.73
CA GLN A 397 -18.16 37.88 15.83
C GLN A 397 -18.28 38.57 14.47
N GLU A 398 -17.56 38.10 13.45
CA GLU A 398 -17.64 38.62 12.10
C GLU A 398 -19.00 38.38 11.41
N PHE A 399 -19.84 37.47 11.96
CA PHE A 399 -21.21 37.21 11.51
C PHE A 399 -22.27 37.73 12.52
N ALA A 400 -21.88 38.58 13.47
CA ALA A 400 -22.80 39.07 14.51
C ALA A 400 -24.05 39.78 13.94
N SER A 401 -23.95 40.39 12.75
CA SER A 401 -25.08 41.04 12.06
C SER A 401 -26.03 40.09 11.34
N ALA A 402 -25.71 38.80 11.24
CA ALA A 402 -26.52 37.82 10.52
C ALA A 402 -27.95 37.75 11.06
N LYS A 403 -28.11 37.91 12.38
CA LYS A 403 -29.42 37.92 13.02
C LYS A 403 -30.30 39.08 12.55
N GLU A 404 -29.81 40.31 12.66
CA GLU A 404 -30.58 41.52 12.33
C GLU A 404 -30.87 41.61 10.84
N ILE A 405 -29.96 41.11 10.00
CA ILE A 405 -30.13 41.11 8.54
C ILE A 405 -31.14 40.03 8.14
N ASN A 406 -30.99 38.79 8.61
CA ASN A 406 -31.90 37.71 8.22
C ASN A 406 -33.34 37.97 8.71
N ALA A 407 -33.51 38.65 9.85
CA ALA A 407 -34.83 39.05 10.34
C ALA A 407 -35.57 40.03 9.41
N GLN A 408 -34.87 40.72 8.49
CA GLN A 408 -35.50 41.56 7.47
C GLN A 408 -36.10 40.76 6.31
N PHE A 409 -35.63 39.52 6.13
CA PHE A 409 -35.95 38.67 4.97
C PHE A 409 -36.61 37.34 5.33
N CYS A 410 -36.68 36.98 6.62
CA CYS A 410 -37.35 35.77 7.13
C CYS A 410 -38.33 36.17 8.24
N THR A 411 -39.63 36.12 7.98
CA THR A 411 -40.65 36.65 8.92
C THR A 411 -40.90 35.72 10.11
N GLU A 412 -40.69 34.42 9.95
CA GLU A 412 -40.90 33.38 10.98
C GLU A 412 -39.57 32.72 11.39
N MET A 413 -38.53 33.54 11.62
CA MET A 413 -37.20 33.05 11.97
C MET A 413 -37.02 32.80 13.46
N GLU A 414 -36.67 31.58 13.82
CA GLU A 414 -36.09 31.20 15.11
C GLU A 414 -34.56 31.39 15.08
N VAL A 415 -33.97 31.71 16.23
CA VAL A 415 -32.50 31.85 16.36
C VAL A 415 -32.01 30.93 17.46
N ALA A 416 -30.98 30.13 17.15
CA ALA A 416 -30.31 29.26 18.10
C ALA A 416 -28.80 29.52 18.09
N LEU A 417 -28.16 29.30 19.25
CA LEU A 417 -26.71 29.32 19.37
C LEU A 417 -26.19 27.89 19.20
N GLY A 418 -25.37 27.68 18.17
CA GLY A 418 -24.66 26.43 17.94
C GLY A 418 -23.41 26.31 18.80
N ALA A 419 -22.51 25.43 18.38
CA ALA A 419 -21.21 25.25 19.01
C ALA A 419 -20.08 25.31 17.97
N GLY A 420 -18.89 25.73 18.40
CA GLY A 420 -17.74 25.99 17.54
C GLY A 420 -17.75 27.39 16.90
N SER A 421 -17.04 27.49 15.79
CA SER A 421 -16.92 28.67 14.93
C SER A 421 -17.60 28.42 13.59
N HIS A 422 -17.84 29.48 12.82
CA HIS A 422 -18.29 29.43 11.43
C HIS A 422 -17.62 28.29 10.66
N TYR A 423 -16.29 28.20 10.72
CA TYR A 423 -15.47 27.32 9.89
C TYR A 423 -15.47 25.84 10.29
N ASN A 424 -15.99 25.49 11.47
CA ASN A 424 -15.99 24.10 11.95
C ASN A 424 -17.30 23.64 12.58
N MET A 425 -18.34 24.48 12.62
CA MET A 425 -19.63 24.13 13.22
C MET A 425 -20.33 22.93 12.56
N MET A 426 -20.00 22.62 11.31
CA MET A 426 -20.56 21.47 10.57
C MET A 426 -19.74 20.20 10.73
N GLN A 427 -18.64 20.24 11.48
CA GLN A 427 -17.62 19.17 11.56
C GLN A 427 -17.47 18.62 12.98
N GLY A 428 -17.01 17.36 13.06
CA GLY A 428 -16.62 16.71 14.32
C GLY A 428 -17.73 16.69 15.38
N ALA A 429 -17.35 16.88 16.64
CA ALA A 429 -18.29 16.88 17.77
C ALA A 429 -19.28 18.06 17.75
N GLN A 430 -18.95 19.15 17.04
CA GLN A 430 -19.83 20.30 16.95
C GLN A 430 -21.09 19.88 16.20
N ALA A 431 -20.96 19.28 15.01
CA ALA A 431 -22.06 18.88 14.14
C ALA A 431 -23.25 18.18 14.83
N MET A 432 -23.01 17.44 15.91
CA MET A 432 -24.06 16.83 16.75
C MET A 432 -24.98 17.88 17.39
N VAL A 433 -24.42 18.97 17.92
CA VAL A 433 -25.16 20.10 18.49
C VAL A 433 -26.02 20.78 17.42
N GLN A 434 -25.45 21.08 16.24
CA GLN A 434 -26.21 21.66 15.13
C GLN A 434 -27.33 20.73 14.68
N ALA A 435 -27.08 19.42 14.57
CA ALA A 435 -28.11 18.43 14.23
C ALA A 435 -29.24 18.39 15.27
N GLN A 436 -28.91 18.49 16.57
CA GLN A 436 -29.92 18.51 17.62
C GLN A 436 -30.80 19.77 17.53
N LEU A 437 -30.22 20.94 17.30
CA LEU A 437 -30.97 22.18 17.10
C LEU A 437 -31.94 22.08 15.91
N VAL A 438 -31.50 21.44 14.82
CA VAL A 438 -32.37 21.16 13.66
C VAL A 438 -33.48 20.19 14.06
N LYS A 439 -33.20 19.10 14.76
CA LYS A 439 -34.25 18.14 15.20
C LYS A 439 -35.28 18.80 16.10
N ASP A 440 -34.85 19.61 17.05
CA ASP A 440 -35.74 20.31 17.97
C ASP A 440 -36.68 21.26 17.19
N PHE A 441 -36.15 21.93 16.17
CA PHE A 441 -36.92 22.76 15.26
C PHE A 441 -37.93 21.93 14.44
N LEU A 442 -37.52 20.80 13.87
CA LEU A 442 -38.42 19.90 13.13
C LEU A 442 -39.51 19.29 14.01
N GLN A 443 -39.19 18.97 15.26
CA GLN A 443 -40.15 18.45 16.23
C GLN A 443 -41.23 19.49 16.53
N ARG A 444 -40.86 20.76 16.70
CA ARG A 444 -41.81 21.85 16.91
C ARG A 444 -42.72 22.08 15.70
N LEU A 445 -42.16 22.06 14.49
CA LEU A 445 -42.91 22.35 13.27
C LEU A 445 -43.87 21.24 12.86
N PHE A 446 -43.41 19.99 12.95
CA PHE A 446 -44.11 18.86 12.34
C PHE A 446 -44.62 17.84 13.36
N GLY A 447 -44.41 18.08 14.67
CA GLY A 447 -44.77 17.12 15.72
C GLY A 447 -44.01 15.80 15.61
N VAL A 448 -42.88 15.79 14.88
CA VAL A 448 -42.08 14.59 14.66
C VAL A 448 -41.35 14.28 15.96
N ASP A 449 -41.74 13.18 16.59
CA ASP A 449 -41.11 12.74 17.83
C ASP A 449 -39.81 12.00 17.53
N PHE A 450 -38.70 12.74 17.52
CA PHE A 450 -37.35 12.18 17.38
C PHE A 450 -36.92 11.37 18.61
N SER A 451 -37.65 11.44 19.73
CA SER A 451 -37.34 10.67 20.95
C SER A 451 -37.92 9.24 20.93
N ASN A 452 -38.93 8.98 20.09
CA ASN A 452 -39.62 7.68 19.99
C ASN A 452 -39.27 6.88 18.72
N ALA A 453 -38.47 7.40 17.80
CA ALA A 453 -37.88 6.57 16.76
C ALA A 453 -36.97 5.56 17.46
N ASN A 454 -37.26 4.25 17.33
CA ASN A 454 -36.43 3.16 17.83
C ASN A 454 -35.03 3.20 17.18
N VAL A 455 -34.19 4.12 17.66
CA VAL A 455 -32.75 4.19 17.46
C VAL A 455 -32.15 3.55 18.71
N PRO A 456 -31.35 2.47 18.59
CA PRO A 456 -30.56 1.98 19.70
C PRO A 456 -29.57 3.09 20.09
N GLY A 457 -29.79 3.75 21.23
CA GLY A 457 -28.90 4.78 21.76
C GLY A 457 -29.35 6.22 21.52
N SER A 458 -30.45 6.62 22.16
CA SER A 458 -30.77 8.04 22.39
C SER A 458 -30.16 8.49 23.73
N LEU A 459 -29.18 9.39 23.67
CA LEU A 459 -28.66 10.13 24.83
C LEU A 459 -29.70 11.16 25.29
N SER A 460 -30.35 10.91 26.42
CA SER A 460 -31.11 11.93 27.16
C SER A 460 -30.19 12.63 28.17
N ILE A 461 -30.05 13.94 28.01
CA ILE A 461 -29.61 14.85 29.05
C ILE A 461 -30.83 15.19 29.92
N VAL A 462 -30.99 14.56 31.10
CA VAL A 462 -31.60 15.18 32.31
C VAL A 462 -31.05 14.54 33.60
N VAL A 463 -30.58 15.42 34.48
CA VAL A 463 -30.40 15.37 35.96
C VAL A 463 -30.97 14.14 36.70
N PRO A 464 -30.20 13.42 37.54
CA PRO A 464 -30.73 12.34 38.37
C PRO A 464 -31.06 12.80 39.81
N GLU A 465 -32.32 12.63 40.22
CA GLU A 465 -32.67 12.22 41.59
C GLU A 465 -33.12 10.75 41.57
N SER A 466 -32.34 9.92 42.27
CA SER A 466 -32.63 8.60 42.88
C SER A 466 -33.60 7.61 42.21
N SER A 467 -33.04 6.55 41.60
CA SER A 467 -33.15 5.12 42.02
C SER A 467 -33.13 4.11 40.84
N LYS A 468 -32.33 3.03 40.98
CA LYS A 468 -32.03 1.92 40.02
C LYS A 468 -33.20 0.90 39.95
N SER A 469 -33.44 0.08 38.91
CA SER A 469 -32.51 -0.70 38.06
C SER A 469 -33.08 -1.23 36.71
N ALA A 470 -32.15 -1.63 35.82
CA ALA A 470 -32.24 -2.36 34.53
C ALA A 470 -32.87 -3.78 34.60
N THR A 471 -33.24 -4.50 33.52
CA THR A 471 -32.65 -4.76 32.18
C THR A 471 -33.76 -4.97 31.11
N ASP A 472 -33.57 -4.82 29.78
CA ASP A 472 -32.79 -5.69 28.87
C ASP A 472 -32.47 -5.02 27.51
N ASP A 473 -31.30 -5.44 27.00
CA ASP A 473 -30.94 -5.78 25.61
C ASP A 473 -30.96 -4.73 24.49
N THR A 474 -29.85 -3.99 24.43
CA THR A 474 -29.11 -3.79 23.16
C THR A 474 -27.62 -4.00 23.39
N ALA A 475 -26.96 -4.73 22.49
CA ALA A 475 -25.58 -5.20 22.57
C ALA A 475 -24.55 -4.10 22.96
N PRO A 476 -23.51 -4.44 23.74
CA PRO A 476 -22.52 -3.47 24.21
C PRO A 476 -21.64 -2.98 23.07
N VAL A 477 -21.54 -1.66 22.95
CA VAL A 477 -20.45 -1.00 22.22
C VAL A 477 -19.16 -1.19 23.02
N ASP A 478 -18.55 -2.36 22.90
CA ASP A 478 -17.29 -2.75 23.53
C ASP A 478 -16.14 -2.45 22.57
N PHE A 479 -15.78 -1.18 22.39
CA PHE A 479 -14.59 -0.85 21.62
C PHE A 479 -13.36 -0.93 22.54
N VAL A 480 -12.60 -2.01 22.43
CA VAL A 480 -11.15 -1.83 22.52
C VAL A 480 -10.77 -1.00 21.30
N GLN A 481 -10.21 0.19 21.52
CA GLN A 481 -9.84 1.09 20.43
C GLN A 481 -8.98 0.35 19.41
N GLY A 482 -9.39 0.40 18.14
CA GLY A 482 -8.75 -0.34 17.04
C GLY A 482 -9.15 -1.81 16.89
N ILE A 483 -10.19 -2.30 17.57
CA ILE A 483 -10.87 -3.57 17.25
C ILE A 483 -12.33 -3.31 16.94
N ARG A 484 -12.76 -3.71 15.74
CA ARG A 484 -14.15 -3.60 15.29
C ARG A 484 -14.78 -4.98 15.13
N ALA A 485 -15.91 -5.21 15.80
CA ALA A 485 -16.70 -6.41 15.56
C ALA A 485 -17.34 -6.35 14.17
N LEU A 486 -17.03 -7.34 13.32
CA LEU A 486 -17.69 -7.55 12.03
C LEU A 486 -18.93 -8.44 12.18
N ARG A 487 -18.91 -9.34 13.17
CA ARG A 487 -20.03 -10.21 13.54
C ARG A 487 -19.92 -10.58 15.01
N ASP A 488 -21.01 -10.41 15.74
CA ASP A 488 -21.17 -11.03 17.06
C ASP A 488 -21.85 -12.40 16.90
N GLY A 489 -21.14 -13.47 17.26
CA GLY A 489 -21.65 -14.83 17.29
C GLY A 489 -21.83 -15.35 18.72
N PRO A 490 -22.48 -16.50 18.91
CA PRO A 490 -22.62 -17.13 20.22
C PRO A 490 -21.26 -17.38 20.87
N GLU A 491 -21.22 -17.40 22.21
CA GLU A 491 -20.01 -17.62 23.02
C GLU A 491 -19.18 -18.79 22.46
N GLY A 492 -17.91 -18.54 22.15
CA GLY A 492 -17.04 -19.48 21.42
C GLY A 492 -15.72 -18.85 20.98
N SER A 493 -15.05 -19.49 20.01
CA SER A 493 -13.80 -19.00 19.40
C SER A 493 -13.98 -17.61 18.78
N CYS A 494 -13.03 -16.71 19.03
CA CYS A 494 -13.02 -15.36 18.44
C CYS A 494 -11.98 -15.30 17.32
N ALA A 495 -12.41 -14.91 16.12
CA ALA A 495 -11.55 -14.71 14.96
C ALA A 495 -11.17 -13.24 14.83
N TYR A 496 -9.87 -12.94 14.92
CA TYR A 496 -9.32 -11.62 14.70
C TYR A 496 -8.65 -11.60 13.32
N PHE A 497 -9.27 -10.87 12.41
CA PHE A 497 -8.71 -10.56 11.11
C PHE A 497 -7.79 -9.36 11.24
N LEU A 498 -6.51 -9.61 11.03
CA LEU A 498 -5.48 -8.60 11.01
C LEU A 498 -5.44 -8.05 9.59
N HIS A 499 -5.93 -6.83 9.45
CA HIS A 499 -5.84 -6.14 8.18
C HIS A 499 -4.37 -5.81 7.90
N GLY A 500 -3.90 -6.28 6.74
CA GLY A 500 -2.81 -5.60 6.05
C GLY A 500 -3.32 -4.27 5.50
N LEU A 501 -2.41 -3.51 4.91
CA LEU A 501 -2.61 -2.23 4.22
C LEU A 501 -3.83 -2.18 3.29
N ASP A 502 -4.13 -3.35 2.76
CA ASP A 502 -5.21 -3.79 1.92
C ASP A 502 -6.60 -3.44 2.48
N GLY A 503 -6.79 -3.64 3.78
CA GLY A 503 -8.11 -3.63 4.42
C GLY A 503 -8.60 -2.24 4.77
N ASP A 504 -7.72 -1.36 5.23
CA ASP A 504 -8.15 -0.08 5.81
C ASP A 504 -8.46 0.99 4.75
N ALA A 505 -7.92 0.86 3.54
CA ALA A 505 -8.25 1.79 2.45
C ALA A 505 -9.70 1.65 1.96
N LEU A 506 -10.25 0.43 1.98
CA LEU A 506 -11.65 0.14 1.63
C LEU A 506 -12.57 0.02 2.86
N GLY A 507 -12.00 0.02 4.06
CA GLY A 507 -12.70 -0.11 5.33
C GLY A 507 -12.67 -1.54 5.90
N PRO A 508 -12.76 -1.67 7.24
CA PRO A 508 -12.64 -2.96 7.92
C PRO A 508 -13.73 -3.93 7.46
N GLY A 509 -13.32 -5.13 7.04
CA GLY A 509 -14.20 -6.21 6.59
C GLY A 509 -14.49 -6.28 5.09
N MET A 510 -14.15 -5.24 4.31
CA MET A 510 -14.46 -5.20 2.87
C MET A 510 -13.58 -6.13 2.04
N SER A 511 -12.30 -6.25 2.39
CA SER A 511 -11.39 -7.21 1.79
C SER A 511 -11.75 -8.68 2.08
N LEU A 512 -12.66 -8.92 3.03
CA LEU A 512 -13.12 -10.25 3.43
C LEU A 512 -14.45 -10.63 2.76
N GLY A 513 -15.05 -9.73 1.98
CA GLY A 513 -16.32 -9.97 1.28
C GLY A 513 -17.41 -10.51 2.20
N SER A 514 -18.02 -11.64 1.83
CA SER A 514 -19.07 -12.29 2.62
C SER A 514 -18.56 -13.19 3.75
N LEU A 515 -17.24 -13.42 3.86
CA LEU A 515 -16.64 -14.39 4.78
C LEU A 515 -17.03 -14.17 6.26
N PRO A 516 -17.00 -12.94 6.83
CA PRO A 516 -17.36 -12.73 8.24
C PRO A 516 -18.80 -13.18 8.56
N SER A 517 -19.72 -12.97 7.61
CA SER A 517 -21.14 -13.36 7.75
C SER A 517 -21.38 -14.88 7.68
N MET A 518 -20.39 -15.65 7.22
CA MET A 518 -20.47 -17.10 7.06
C MET A 518 -19.77 -17.87 8.19
N MET A 519 -18.78 -17.27 8.86
CA MET A 519 -18.03 -17.92 9.95
C MET A 519 -18.83 -18.07 11.24
N SER A 520 -18.79 -19.25 11.88
CA SER A 520 -19.37 -19.43 13.21
C SER A 520 -18.53 -18.75 14.29
N GLY A 521 -19.15 -17.96 15.16
CA GLY A 521 -18.50 -17.29 16.29
C GLY A 521 -18.36 -15.77 16.09
N ARG A 522 -17.61 -15.13 16.99
CA ARG A 522 -17.33 -13.69 16.91
C ARG A 522 -16.20 -13.44 15.92
N VAL A 523 -16.41 -12.50 15.02
CA VAL A 523 -15.43 -12.09 14.01
C VAL A 523 -15.12 -10.62 14.22
N CYS A 524 -13.86 -10.31 14.45
CA CYS A 524 -13.35 -8.97 14.69
C CYS A 524 -12.32 -8.61 13.61
N ALA A 525 -12.32 -7.36 13.19
CA ALA A 525 -11.24 -6.71 12.45
C ALA A 525 -10.35 -5.96 13.44
N VAL A 526 -9.03 -6.10 13.30
CA VAL A 526 -8.06 -5.24 14.00
C VAL A 526 -7.66 -4.12 13.02
N GLU A 527 -8.04 -2.88 13.35
CA GLU A 527 -7.96 -1.72 12.47
C GLU A 527 -6.59 -1.02 12.56
N TYR A 528 -6.09 -0.54 11.42
CA TYR A 528 -4.89 0.30 11.33
C TYR A 528 -5.25 1.77 11.55
N ASP A 529 -5.43 2.15 12.82
CA ASP A 529 -5.77 3.50 13.27
C ASP A 529 -4.52 4.40 13.48
N ASP A 530 -4.73 5.62 13.97
CA ASP A 530 -3.64 6.61 14.18
C ASP A 530 -2.52 6.09 15.11
N GLU A 531 -2.86 5.26 16.09
CA GLU A 531 -1.88 4.65 17.01
C GLU A 531 -1.07 3.55 16.31
N ALA A 532 -1.73 2.74 15.48
CA ALA A 532 -1.05 1.78 14.60
C ALA A 532 -0.13 2.50 13.59
N PHE A 533 -0.58 3.62 13.04
CA PHE A 533 0.21 4.47 12.14
C PHE A 533 1.45 5.07 12.83
N ALA A 534 1.29 5.48 14.10
CA ALA A 534 2.36 6.05 14.92
C ALA A 534 3.44 5.05 15.36
N CYS A 535 3.19 3.74 15.26
CA CYS A 535 4.20 2.73 15.55
C CYS A 535 5.46 2.94 14.69
N GLU A 536 6.65 2.90 15.31
CA GLU A 536 7.93 3.14 14.62
C GLU A 536 8.57 1.85 14.07
N SER A 537 8.09 0.69 14.47
CA SER A 537 8.56 -0.62 14.00
C SER A 537 7.45 -1.65 13.92
N ILE A 538 7.68 -2.72 13.15
CA ILE A 538 6.74 -3.84 13.03
C ILE A 538 6.51 -4.55 14.37
N GLU A 539 7.52 -4.60 15.26
CA GLU A 539 7.40 -5.16 16.61
C GLU A 539 6.57 -4.25 17.54
N ALA A 540 6.61 -2.93 17.35
CA ALA A 540 5.74 -2.02 18.09
C ALA A 540 4.27 -2.22 17.67
N LEU A 541 4.03 -2.38 16.37
CA LEU A 541 2.71 -2.66 15.82
C LEU A 541 2.18 -4.03 16.27
N SER A 542 3.00 -5.08 16.22
CA SER A 542 2.68 -6.42 16.75
C SER A 542 2.28 -6.37 18.23
N ARG A 543 3.04 -5.64 19.05
CA ARG A 543 2.75 -5.48 20.48
C ARG A 543 1.45 -4.72 20.74
N LEU A 544 1.18 -3.66 19.96
CA LEU A 544 -0.06 -2.91 20.04
C LEU A 544 -1.27 -3.81 19.73
N TYR A 545 -1.24 -4.51 18.60
CA TYR A 545 -2.32 -5.39 18.17
C TYR A 545 -2.51 -6.55 19.14
N LYS A 546 -1.44 -7.16 19.64
CA LYS A 546 -1.52 -8.15 20.71
C LYS A 546 -2.20 -7.59 21.95
N SER A 547 -1.82 -6.38 22.40
CA SER A 547 -2.43 -5.75 23.57
C SER A 547 -3.94 -5.57 23.38
N ARG A 548 -4.36 -5.09 22.20
CA ARG A 548 -5.78 -4.93 21.87
C ARG A 548 -6.52 -6.26 21.90
N ILE A 549 -5.97 -7.31 21.28
CA ILE A 549 -6.55 -8.66 21.26
C ILE A 549 -6.70 -9.22 22.68
N LEU A 550 -5.69 -9.03 23.54
CA LEU A 550 -5.73 -9.48 24.94
C LEU A 550 -6.76 -8.70 25.77
N GLN A 551 -6.89 -7.39 25.56
CA GLN A 551 -7.91 -6.57 26.22
C GLN A 551 -9.32 -6.99 25.82
N ASP A 552 -9.57 -7.23 24.52
CA ASP A 552 -10.87 -7.67 24.02
C ASP A 552 -11.20 -9.08 24.53
N ARG A 553 -10.22 -9.99 24.52
CA ARG A 553 -10.34 -11.34 25.10
C ARG A 553 -10.64 -11.31 26.60
N ALA A 554 -9.95 -10.49 27.38
CA ALA A 554 -10.13 -10.41 28.82
C ALA A 554 -11.56 -9.98 29.20
N LYS A 555 -12.18 -9.12 28.38
CA LYS A 555 -13.58 -8.71 28.57
C LYS A 555 -14.58 -9.84 28.29
N LYS A 556 -14.26 -10.79 27.41
CA LYS A 556 -15.24 -11.74 26.85
C LYS A 556 -14.98 -13.22 27.18
N GLN A 557 -13.96 -13.54 27.99
CA GLN A 557 -13.62 -14.91 28.40
C GLN A 557 -13.44 -15.91 27.22
N ALA A 558 -13.03 -15.45 26.03
CA ALA A 558 -12.85 -16.33 24.88
C ALA A 558 -11.67 -17.32 25.12
N GLU A 559 -11.96 -18.63 25.02
CA GLU A 559 -10.98 -19.69 25.30
C GLU A 559 -9.87 -19.75 24.24
N ASP A 560 -10.25 -19.72 22.95
CA ASP A 560 -9.33 -19.85 21.81
C ASP A 560 -9.33 -18.60 20.91
N VAL A 561 -8.13 -18.15 20.54
CA VAL A 561 -7.90 -17.01 19.63
C VAL A 561 -7.57 -17.54 18.23
N LEU A 562 -8.38 -17.19 17.22
CA LEU A 562 -8.04 -17.43 15.82
C LEU A 562 -7.49 -16.14 15.24
N LEU A 563 -6.25 -16.17 14.76
CA LEU A 563 -5.64 -15.05 14.03
C LEU A 563 -5.72 -15.35 12.54
N ALA A 564 -6.31 -14.44 11.77
CA ALA A 564 -6.44 -14.58 10.33
C ALA A 564 -5.84 -13.36 9.63
N GLY A 565 -5.18 -13.55 8.50
CA GLY A 565 -4.60 -12.45 7.74
C GLY A 565 -4.33 -12.82 6.28
N ARG A 566 -4.30 -11.78 5.43
CA ARG A 566 -3.90 -11.83 4.02
C ARG A 566 -2.73 -10.89 3.81
N SER A 567 -1.84 -11.22 2.88
CA SER A 567 -0.63 -10.46 2.54
C SER A 567 0.16 -10.11 3.81
N MET A 568 0.41 -8.81 4.03
CA MET A 568 1.09 -8.31 5.22
C MET A 568 0.35 -8.58 6.53
N GLY A 569 -0.99 -8.69 6.48
CA GLY A 569 -1.80 -9.10 7.63
C GLY A 569 -1.49 -10.52 8.09
N ALA A 570 -1.11 -11.43 7.17
CA ALA A 570 -0.70 -12.78 7.52
C ALA A 570 0.65 -12.79 8.28
N LEU A 571 1.60 -11.95 7.89
CA LEU A 571 2.86 -11.77 8.61
C LEU A 571 2.62 -11.26 10.04
N LEU A 572 1.80 -10.21 10.19
CA LEU A 572 1.40 -9.68 11.50
C LEU A 572 0.69 -10.74 12.34
N ALA A 573 -0.18 -11.55 11.73
CA ALA A 573 -0.84 -12.68 12.40
C ALA A 573 0.17 -13.70 12.93
N CYS A 574 1.17 -14.08 12.13
CA CYS A 574 2.25 -14.96 12.57
C CYS A 574 3.04 -14.36 13.74
N MET A 575 3.40 -13.07 13.67
CA MET A 575 4.16 -12.40 14.74
C MET A 575 3.39 -12.37 16.05
N ILE A 576 2.11 -11.99 16.00
CA ILE A 576 1.24 -11.96 17.17
C ILE A 576 1.02 -13.38 17.71
N ALA A 577 0.84 -14.39 16.83
CA ALA A 577 0.71 -15.78 17.22
C ALA A 577 1.94 -16.29 18.00
N LEU A 578 3.15 -15.96 17.54
CA LEU A 578 4.40 -16.29 18.23
C LEU A 578 4.52 -15.58 19.58
N GLU A 579 4.07 -14.33 19.69
CA GLU A 579 4.03 -13.62 20.97
C GLU A 579 3.00 -14.22 21.94
N LEU A 580 1.80 -14.54 21.47
CA LEU A 580 0.77 -15.20 22.27
C LEU A 580 1.23 -16.60 22.73
N GLN A 581 1.95 -17.34 21.88
CA GLN A 581 2.56 -18.63 22.25
C GLN A 581 3.56 -18.49 23.40
N LYS A 582 4.38 -17.41 23.42
CA LYS A 582 5.30 -17.14 24.53
C LYS A 582 4.56 -16.90 25.85
N GLU A 583 3.34 -16.37 25.78
CA GLU A 583 2.44 -16.16 26.93
C GLU A 583 1.56 -17.39 27.23
N GLN A 584 1.83 -18.54 26.59
CA GLN A 584 1.07 -19.79 26.72
C GLN A 584 -0.41 -19.66 26.34
N ILE A 585 -0.75 -18.71 25.48
CA ILE A 585 -2.11 -18.51 24.98
C ILE A 585 -2.29 -19.39 23.75
N ARG A 586 -3.30 -20.27 23.80
CA ARG A 586 -3.68 -21.07 22.64
C ARG A 586 -4.23 -20.17 21.56
N CYS A 587 -3.57 -20.21 20.40
CA CYS A 587 -4.08 -19.59 19.20
C CYS A 587 -3.94 -20.54 18.01
N SER A 588 -4.82 -20.34 17.03
CA SER A 588 -4.73 -20.97 15.71
C SER A 588 -4.53 -19.87 14.68
N LEU A 589 -3.85 -20.20 13.58
CA LEU A 589 -3.51 -19.26 12.53
C LEU A 589 -4.21 -19.65 11.22
N VAL A 590 -4.79 -18.68 10.52
CA VAL A 590 -5.33 -18.85 9.16
C VAL A 590 -4.63 -17.86 8.24
N THR A 591 -4.02 -18.35 7.18
CA THR A 591 -3.38 -17.53 6.15
C THR A 591 -4.18 -17.64 4.87
N LEU A 592 -4.62 -16.49 4.37
CA LEU A 592 -5.57 -16.39 3.27
C LEU A 592 -4.86 -15.89 2.01
N ASP A 593 -4.77 -16.74 0.99
CA ASP A 593 -4.22 -16.51 -0.36
C ASP A 593 -3.03 -15.54 -0.36
N SER A 594 -2.06 -15.86 0.49
CA SER A 594 -0.95 -14.99 0.83
C SER A 594 0.30 -15.79 1.01
N GLU A 595 1.38 -15.32 0.40
CA GLU A 595 2.72 -15.72 0.77
C GLU A 595 3.01 -15.19 2.17
N VAL A 596 3.20 -16.10 3.13
CA VAL A 596 3.76 -15.73 4.44
C VAL A 596 5.26 -15.55 4.24
N ILE A 597 5.65 -14.57 3.45
CA ILE A 597 7.05 -14.31 3.20
C ILE A 597 7.55 -13.31 4.22
N TRP A 598 8.48 -13.77 5.06
CA TRP A 598 9.31 -12.92 5.88
C TRP A 598 10.12 -11.97 4.98
N PRO A 599 10.41 -10.71 5.35
CA PRO A 599 10.89 -9.65 4.43
C PRO A 599 12.14 -9.96 3.57
N SER A 600 12.86 -11.05 3.81
CA SER A 600 14.07 -11.43 3.07
C SER A 600 13.81 -12.06 1.69
N LYS A 601 12.57 -12.39 1.31
CA LYS A 601 12.24 -13.03 0.02
C LYS A 601 10.99 -12.46 -0.65
N LEU A 602 10.62 -11.20 -0.40
CA LEU A 602 9.52 -10.56 -1.14
C LEU A 602 9.79 -10.73 -2.63
N ASP A 603 9.02 -11.60 -3.27
CA ASP A 603 9.14 -11.88 -4.68
C ASP A 603 8.91 -10.58 -5.45
N ASN A 604 9.82 -10.24 -6.37
CA ASN A 604 9.73 -9.06 -7.22
C ASN A 604 8.47 -9.08 -8.11
N SER A 605 7.72 -10.19 -8.14
CA SER A 605 6.43 -10.34 -8.82
C SER A 605 5.30 -9.53 -8.19
N PHE A 606 5.38 -9.17 -6.90
CA PHE A 606 4.36 -8.36 -6.21
C PHE A 606 4.83 -6.96 -5.79
N CYS A 607 6.14 -6.69 -5.87
CA CYS A 607 6.71 -5.39 -5.56
C CYS A 607 6.99 -4.60 -6.84
N TYR A 608 6.01 -3.81 -7.26
CA TYR A 608 6.18 -2.77 -8.28
C TYR A 608 6.91 -1.54 -7.70
N ASP A 609 8.04 -1.74 -7.01
CA ASP A 609 8.82 -0.67 -6.37
C ASP A 609 9.26 0.42 -7.37
N TRP A 610 9.22 0.11 -8.67
CA TRP A 610 9.55 0.98 -9.79
C TRP A 610 8.35 1.72 -10.43
N LEU A 611 7.10 1.37 -10.11
CA LEU A 611 5.92 1.99 -10.75
C LEU A 611 5.37 3.22 -10.01
N GLY A 612 5.78 3.45 -8.76
CA GLY A 612 5.27 4.52 -7.90
C GLY A 612 4.06 4.09 -7.08
N GLY A 613 3.98 4.56 -5.82
CA GLY A 613 3.04 4.02 -4.83
C GLY A 613 1.55 4.14 -5.20
N GLU A 614 1.14 5.22 -5.87
CA GLU A 614 -0.25 5.39 -6.30
C GLU A 614 -0.62 4.51 -7.50
N VAL A 615 0.32 4.23 -8.39
CA VAL A 615 0.13 3.33 -9.54
C VAL A 615 -0.06 1.91 -9.03
N GLU A 616 0.81 1.48 -8.13
CA GLU A 616 0.72 0.17 -7.48
C GLU A 616 -0.61 -0.01 -6.74
N ALA A 617 -1.00 0.97 -5.91
CA ALA A 617 -2.29 0.97 -5.23
C ALA A 617 -3.48 0.87 -6.21
N THR A 618 -3.37 1.53 -7.37
CA THR A 618 -4.42 1.52 -8.40
C THR A 618 -4.55 0.16 -9.07
N LEU A 619 -3.45 -0.44 -9.52
CA LEU A 619 -3.45 -1.77 -10.12
C LEU A 619 -3.95 -2.81 -9.15
N TRP A 620 -3.52 -2.71 -7.89
CA TRP A 620 -3.95 -3.60 -6.83
C TRP A 620 -5.46 -3.52 -6.56
N LEU A 621 -6.02 -2.31 -6.36
CA LEU A 621 -7.46 -2.14 -6.18
C LEU A 621 -8.27 -2.59 -7.40
N SER A 622 -7.74 -2.40 -8.60
CA SER A 622 -8.37 -2.86 -9.84
C SER A 622 -8.48 -4.37 -9.90
N ARG A 623 -7.43 -5.07 -9.45
CA ARG A 623 -7.41 -6.54 -9.36
C ARG A 623 -8.43 -7.04 -8.33
N LEU A 624 -8.50 -6.39 -7.17
CA LEU A 624 -9.49 -6.73 -6.14
C LEU A 624 -10.93 -6.53 -6.61
N ALA A 625 -11.17 -5.51 -7.42
CA ALA A 625 -12.47 -5.24 -7.99
C ALA A 625 -12.75 -6.08 -9.26
N GLY A 626 -11.94 -7.12 -9.55
CA GLY A 626 -12.19 -8.10 -10.60
C GLY A 626 -11.66 -7.74 -12.00
N ALA A 627 -10.95 -6.62 -12.18
CA ALA A 627 -10.35 -6.27 -13.48
C ALA A 627 -8.95 -6.88 -13.64
N LYS A 628 -8.86 -8.21 -13.59
CA LYS A 628 -7.61 -8.96 -13.72
C LYS A 628 -6.93 -8.70 -15.08
N ASP A 629 -7.67 -8.84 -16.18
CA ASP A 629 -7.14 -8.66 -17.55
C ASP A 629 -6.59 -7.25 -17.76
N PHE A 630 -7.28 -6.23 -17.24
CA PHE A 630 -6.81 -4.85 -17.27
C PHE A 630 -5.49 -4.70 -16.51
N VAL A 631 -5.39 -5.27 -15.30
CA VAL A 631 -4.16 -5.18 -14.50
C VAL A 631 -3.02 -5.89 -15.19
N GLU A 632 -3.26 -7.07 -15.75
CA GLU A 632 -2.26 -7.83 -16.51
C GLU A 632 -1.82 -7.06 -17.76
N GLU A 633 -2.74 -6.46 -18.50
CA GLU A 633 -2.44 -5.60 -19.66
C GLU A 633 -1.60 -4.37 -19.25
N GLN A 634 -1.97 -3.67 -18.16
CA GLN A 634 -1.26 -2.48 -17.71
C GLN A 634 0.12 -2.81 -17.13
N VAL A 635 0.25 -3.91 -16.39
CA VAL A 635 1.53 -4.42 -15.89
C VAL A 635 2.42 -4.85 -17.04
N GLN A 636 1.89 -5.65 -17.96
CA GLN A 636 2.62 -6.09 -19.15
C GLN A 636 3.04 -4.87 -19.99
N SER A 637 2.17 -3.89 -20.14
CA SER A 637 2.45 -2.64 -20.83
C SER A 637 3.55 -1.83 -20.14
N ALA A 638 3.54 -1.71 -18.80
CA ALA A 638 4.58 -1.03 -18.05
C ALA A 638 5.93 -1.76 -18.16
N VAL A 639 5.93 -3.09 -18.05
CA VAL A 639 7.11 -3.96 -18.19
C VAL A 639 7.68 -3.88 -19.61
N THR A 640 6.81 -3.89 -20.62
CA THR A 640 7.21 -3.89 -22.04
C THR A 640 7.71 -2.51 -22.51
N ARG A 641 7.14 -1.41 -21.99
CA ARG A 641 7.48 -0.05 -22.46
C ARG A 641 8.69 0.57 -21.75
N GLY A 642 9.17 0.02 -20.64
CA GLY A 642 10.38 0.49 -19.94
C GLY A 642 10.35 1.95 -19.44
N HIS A 643 9.23 2.65 -19.60
CA HIS A 643 8.98 3.99 -19.10
C HIS A 643 8.12 3.88 -17.84
N LEU A 644 8.53 4.57 -16.77
CA LEU A 644 7.60 5.05 -15.73
C LEU A 644 6.35 5.58 -16.45
N PHE A 645 5.15 5.32 -15.94
CA PHE A 645 3.91 5.86 -16.53
C PHE A 645 4.05 7.38 -16.75
N ASP A 646 4.50 7.80 -17.94
CA ASP A 646 4.72 9.22 -18.33
C ASP A 646 3.38 10.00 -18.28
N GLU A 647 2.29 9.25 -18.30
CA GLU A 647 0.91 9.68 -18.21
C GLU A 647 0.40 9.92 -16.77
N GLY A 648 1.20 9.59 -15.75
CA GLY A 648 0.91 9.81 -14.33
C GLY A 648 -0.17 8.88 -13.74
N ALA A 649 -0.10 8.65 -12.42
CA ALA A 649 -1.04 7.78 -11.67
C ALA A 649 -2.52 8.12 -11.93
N SER A 650 -2.82 9.41 -12.18
CA SER A 650 -4.17 9.90 -12.42
C SER A 650 -4.86 9.31 -13.66
N ARG A 651 -4.12 9.09 -14.76
CA ARG A 651 -4.68 8.49 -15.98
C ARG A 651 -4.94 7.00 -15.79
N LEU A 652 -4.01 6.28 -15.18
CA LEU A 652 -4.19 4.88 -14.82
C LEU A 652 -5.39 4.70 -13.88
N GLN A 653 -5.55 5.56 -12.88
CA GLN A 653 -6.71 5.56 -11.98
C GLN A 653 -8.03 5.78 -12.74
N THR A 654 -8.02 6.60 -13.78
CA THR A 654 -9.20 6.87 -14.60
C THR A 654 -9.56 5.65 -15.45
N ALA A 655 -8.55 5.03 -16.09
CA ALA A 655 -8.73 3.82 -16.89
C ALA A 655 -9.20 2.65 -16.01
N ALA A 656 -8.54 2.45 -14.87
CA ALA A 656 -8.90 1.49 -13.85
C ALA A 656 -10.36 1.65 -13.43
N PHE A 657 -10.75 2.84 -12.96
CA PHE A 657 -12.11 3.11 -12.51
C PHE A 657 -13.14 2.83 -13.60
N GLY A 658 -12.85 3.15 -14.87
CA GLY A 658 -13.72 2.84 -15.99
C GLY A 658 -14.01 1.34 -16.16
N GLN A 659 -13.06 0.48 -15.79
CA GLN A 659 -13.23 -0.98 -15.85
C GLN A 659 -13.96 -1.55 -14.63
N ILE A 660 -13.79 -0.95 -13.46
CA ILE A 660 -14.23 -1.54 -12.17
C ILE A 660 -15.34 -0.77 -11.46
N ALA A 661 -15.86 0.33 -12.00
CA ALA A 661 -16.82 1.20 -11.33
C ALA A 661 -18.05 0.45 -10.79
N SER A 662 -18.59 -0.51 -11.56
CA SER A 662 -19.75 -1.32 -11.13
C SER A 662 -19.44 -2.17 -9.90
N ASN A 663 -18.22 -2.71 -9.82
CA ASN A 663 -17.81 -3.59 -8.74
C ASN A 663 -17.42 -2.75 -7.51
N LEU A 664 -16.76 -1.61 -7.72
CA LEU A 664 -16.45 -0.61 -6.70
C LEU A 664 -17.67 -0.01 -6.01
N THR A 665 -18.81 0.07 -6.70
CA THR A 665 -20.07 0.53 -6.10
C THR A 665 -20.56 -0.43 -5.01
N ALA A 666 -20.36 -1.74 -5.19
CA ALA A 666 -20.63 -2.74 -4.13
C ALA A 666 -19.72 -2.54 -2.90
N PHE A 667 -18.56 -1.91 -3.13
CA PHE A 667 -17.59 -1.51 -2.12
C PHE A 667 -17.81 -0.07 -1.60
N GLY A 668 -18.94 0.57 -1.90
CA GLY A 668 -19.25 1.93 -1.44
C GLY A 668 -18.36 3.02 -2.03
N VAL A 669 -17.60 2.72 -3.09
CA VAL A 669 -16.77 3.66 -3.85
C VAL A 669 -17.57 4.10 -5.06
N ASN A 670 -18.22 5.26 -4.97
CA ASN A 670 -19.25 5.69 -5.93
C ASN A 670 -18.71 6.67 -6.96
N SER A 671 -17.44 7.08 -6.86
CA SER A 671 -16.87 8.04 -7.80
C SER A 671 -15.38 7.82 -8.03
N LEU A 672 -14.89 8.28 -9.19
CA LEU A 672 -13.46 8.32 -9.50
C LEU A 672 -12.69 9.12 -8.44
N LYS A 673 -13.29 10.17 -7.87
CA LYS A 673 -12.66 10.96 -6.80
C LYS A 673 -12.44 10.12 -5.55
N GLU A 674 -13.46 9.38 -5.10
CA GLU A 674 -13.35 8.46 -3.96
C GLU A 674 -12.32 7.37 -4.25
N PHE A 675 -12.34 6.78 -5.44
CA PHE A 675 -11.36 5.79 -5.86
C PHE A 675 -9.93 6.33 -5.80
N ARG A 676 -9.69 7.55 -6.31
CA ARG A 676 -8.37 8.21 -6.22
C ARG A 676 -7.94 8.46 -4.78
N SER A 677 -8.84 8.94 -3.92
CA SER A 677 -8.54 9.14 -2.50
C SER A 677 -8.17 7.82 -1.81
N ILE A 678 -8.83 6.72 -2.17
CA ILE A 678 -8.52 5.38 -1.68
C ILE A 678 -7.16 4.92 -2.21
N CYS A 679 -6.84 5.13 -3.49
CA CYS A 679 -5.52 4.83 -4.04
C CYS A 679 -4.41 5.62 -3.32
N THR A 680 -4.60 6.90 -3.04
CA THR A 680 -3.63 7.74 -2.32
C THR A 680 -3.46 7.27 -0.87
N LEU A 681 -4.56 6.94 -0.18
CA LEU A 681 -4.52 6.41 1.19
C LEU A 681 -3.80 5.06 1.23
N ALA A 682 -4.16 4.14 0.33
CA ALA A 682 -3.50 2.85 0.17
C ALA A 682 -2.00 3.03 -0.11
N SER A 683 -1.62 3.94 -1.02
CA SER A 683 -0.22 4.28 -1.31
C SER A 683 0.52 4.80 -0.07
N SER A 684 -0.09 5.70 0.69
CA SER A 684 0.50 6.26 1.92
C SER A 684 0.72 5.18 2.97
N ASN A 685 -0.28 4.33 3.18
CA ASN A 685 -0.20 3.21 4.10
C ASN A 685 0.91 2.24 3.64
N CYS A 686 0.97 1.90 2.34
CA CYS A 686 2.02 1.05 1.77
C CYS A 686 3.43 1.59 2.03
N ALA A 687 3.63 2.89 1.78
CA ALA A 687 4.91 3.55 2.04
C ALA A 687 5.29 3.48 3.53
N ARG A 688 4.32 3.69 4.43
CA ARG A 688 4.54 3.60 5.88
C ARG A 688 4.93 2.18 6.31
N LEU A 689 4.25 1.14 5.81
CA LEU A 689 4.59 -0.23 6.19
C LEU A 689 5.94 -0.65 5.64
N ARG A 690 6.28 -0.27 4.40
CA ARG A 690 7.64 -0.47 3.87
C ARG A 690 8.67 0.14 4.80
N GLN A 691 8.39 1.31 5.36
CA GLN A 691 9.25 1.92 6.38
C GLN A 691 9.33 1.07 7.66
N LEU A 692 8.23 0.47 8.11
CA LEU A 692 8.21 -0.42 9.30
C LEU A 692 8.90 -1.76 9.06
N LEU A 693 8.90 -2.26 7.83
CA LEU A 693 9.49 -3.53 7.41
C LEU A 693 10.95 -3.40 6.98
N ARG A 694 11.44 -2.18 6.74
CA ARG A 694 12.85 -1.95 6.42
C ARG A 694 13.70 -2.50 7.57
N PRO A 695 14.59 -3.46 7.32
CA PRO A 695 15.42 -4.04 8.37
C PRO A 695 16.22 -2.92 9.02
N THR A 696 16.08 -2.73 10.34
CA THR A 696 17.07 -1.96 11.10
C THR A 696 18.42 -2.65 10.92
N SER A 697 19.42 -1.93 10.43
CA SER A 697 20.77 -2.44 10.16
C SER A 697 21.29 -3.31 11.32
N GLY A 698 21.43 -4.62 11.07
CA GLY A 698 21.84 -5.62 12.06
C GLY A 698 20.76 -6.60 12.56
N SER A 699 19.48 -6.35 12.24
CA SER A 699 18.34 -7.23 12.60
C SER A 699 17.78 -7.97 11.39
N MET A 700 18.60 -8.79 10.73
CA MET A 700 18.08 -9.89 9.89
C MET A 700 17.88 -11.13 10.77
N ARG A 701 17.02 -11.04 11.78
CA ARG A 701 16.58 -12.25 12.46
C ARG A 701 15.10 -12.41 12.17
N ALA A 702 14.78 -13.47 11.42
CA ALA A 702 13.48 -14.12 11.51
C ALA A 702 13.04 -14.13 12.99
N PRO A 703 11.74 -13.95 13.29
CA PRO A 703 11.32 -13.92 14.67
C PRO A 703 11.73 -15.28 15.24
N SER A 704 12.55 -15.27 16.29
CA SER A 704 13.09 -16.51 16.83
C SER A 704 11.93 -17.34 17.37
N GLY A 705 11.58 -18.43 16.69
CA GLY A 705 10.54 -19.35 17.12
C GLY A 705 9.85 -20.08 15.96
N ILE A 706 9.41 -21.30 16.24
CA ILE A 706 8.51 -22.07 15.38
C ILE A 706 7.13 -22.01 16.04
N PHE A 707 6.10 -21.64 15.27
CA PHE A 707 4.74 -21.67 15.75
C PHE A 707 4.25 -23.13 15.85
N ASP A 708 3.96 -23.56 17.07
CA ASP A 708 3.53 -24.93 17.38
C ASP A 708 2.00 -25.10 17.33
N GLY A 709 1.24 -24.01 17.13
CA GLY A 709 -0.22 -24.04 16.99
C GLY A 709 -0.68 -24.59 15.64
N LYS A 710 -2.00 -24.77 15.50
CA LYS A 710 -2.61 -25.20 14.23
C LYS A 710 -2.57 -24.07 13.21
N VAL A 711 -2.22 -24.38 11.97
CA VAL A 711 -2.20 -23.43 10.86
C VAL A 711 -3.06 -23.95 9.71
N LEU A 712 -3.95 -23.13 9.18
CA LEU A 712 -4.69 -23.40 7.95
C LEU A 712 -4.23 -22.43 6.86
N ILE A 713 -3.69 -22.95 5.77
CA ILE A 713 -3.36 -22.18 4.58
C ILE A 713 -4.47 -22.36 3.56
N VAL A 714 -5.13 -21.26 3.19
CA VAL A 714 -6.11 -21.23 2.10
C VAL A 714 -5.42 -20.62 0.89
N ALA A 715 -5.31 -21.34 -0.22
CA ALA A 715 -4.54 -20.91 -1.39
C ALA A 715 -5.22 -21.27 -2.71
N GLY A 716 -4.88 -20.53 -3.75
CA GLY A 716 -5.11 -20.98 -5.13
C GLY A 716 -4.39 -22.29 -5.46
N GLU A 717 -4.93 -23.06 -6.41
CA GLU A 717 -4.41 -24.37 -6.83
C GLU A 717 -2.92 -24.29 -7.24
N GLU A 718 -2.54 -23.27 -8.00
CA GLU A 718 -1.15 -23.05 -8.47
C GLU A 718 -0.16 -22.64 -7.36
N ARG A 719 -0.65 -22.11 -6.23
CA ARG A 719 0.19 -21.52 -5.18
C ARG A 719 0.31 -22.37 -3.93
N GLY A 720 -0.58 -23.35 -3.76
CA GLY A 720 -0.70 -24.11 -2.52
C GLY A 720 0.61 -24.78 -2.07
N GLN A 721 1.34 -25.41 -2.98
CA GLN A 721 2.58 -26.11 -2.64
C GLN A 721 3.71 -25.16 -2.23
N LYS A 722 3.92 -24.07 -2.97
CA LYS A 722 4.92 -23.03 -2.64
C LYS A 722 4.65 -22.42 -1.26
N LEU A 723 3.39 -22.10 -0.97
CA LEU A 723 2.98 -21.56 0.32
C LEU A 723 3.24 -22.54 1.48
N ARG A 724 3.00 -23.83 1.26
CA ARG A 724 3.27 -24.87 2.25
C ARG A 724 4.76 -25.01 2.54
N GLN A 725 5.59 -24.97 1.50
CA GLN A 725 7.05 -25.06 1.63
C GLN A 725 7.61 -23.87 2.43
N VAL A 726 7.10 -22.66 2.19
CA VAL A 726 7.53 -21.47 2.95
C VAL A 726 7.00 -21.49 4.39
N ALA A 727 5.76 -21.93 4.61
CA ALA A 727 5.20 -21.98 5.95
C ALA A 727 5.85 -23.07 6.82
N SER A 728 6.32 -24.18 6.24
CA SER A 728 6.88 -25.32 6.99
C SER A 728 8.17 -24.98 7.74
N SER A 729 8.92 -23.97 7.30
CA SER A 729 10.10 -23.47 8.03
C SER A 729 9.74 -22.70 9.31
N HIS A 730 8.47 -22.29 9.46
CA HIS A 730 8.00 -21.43 10.55
C HIS A 730 6.83 -22.01 11.35
N CYS A 731 6.15 -23.04 10.85
CA CYS A 731 4.94 -23.63 11.41
C CYS A 731 4.97 -25.16 11.31
N ARG A 732 4.59 -25.88 12.38
CA ARG A 732 4.62 -27.37 12.39
C ARG A 732 3.32 -28.05 11.95
N ASN A 733 2.15 -27.50 12.32
CA ASN A 733 0.85 -28.16 12.16
C ASN A 733 0.03 -27.51 11.04
N ILE A 734 0.53 -27.62 9.80
CA ILE A 734 -0.07 -26.98 8.62
C ILE A 734 -1.12 -27.90 8.00
N SER A 735 -2.35 -27.40 7.91
CA SER A 735 -3.42 -27.90 7.05
C SER A 735 -3.56 -26.98 5.83
N MET A 736 -3.94 -27.53 4.68
CA MET A 736 -4.12 -26.79 3.45
C MET A 736 -5.54 -26.94 2.92
N CYS A 737 -6.08 -25.85 2.39
CA CYS A 737 -7.31 -25.80 1.64
C CYS A 737 -7.00 -25.12 0.29
N THR A 738 -7.26 -25.82 -0.81
CA THR A 738 -7.20 -25.24 -2.15
C THR A 738 -8.58 -24.74 -2.56
N VAL A 739 -8.64 -23.52 -3.10
CA VAL A 739 -9.86 -22.90 -3.64
C VAL A 739 -9.60 -22.50 -5.09
N SER A 740 -10.60 -22.66 -5.98
CA SER A 740 -10.45 -22.21 -7.37
C SER A 740 -10.25 -20.70 -7.40
N THR A 741 -9.24 -20.26 -8.13
CA THR A 741 -8.57 -18.96 -8.02
C THR A 741 -9.37 -17.76 -8.53
N GLU A 742 -10.52 -17.97 -9.17
CA GLU A 742 -11.19 -16.91 -9.92
C GLU A 742 -12.02 -15.94 -9.05
N GLU A 743 -12.44 -16.32 -7.84
CA GLU A 743 -13.31 -15.48 -7.00
C GLU A 743 -12.99 -15.60 -5.50
N VAL A 744 -11.88 -15.02 -5.05
CA VAL A 744 -11.53 -15.16 -3.62
C VAL A 744 -12.41 -14.22 -2.76
N TYR A 745 -13.22 -14.84 -1.89
CA TYR A 745 -14.08 -14.26 -0.82
C TYR A 745 -15.49 -13.75 -1.17
N VAL A 746 -16.05 -14.10 -2.33
CA VAL A 746 -17.47 -13.90 -2.64
C VAL A 746 -18.13 -15.24 -3.01
N GLY A 747 -19.44 -15.36 -2.81
CA GLY A 747 -20.22 -16.51 -3.33
C GLY A 747 -19.83 -17.88 -2.74
N GLU A 748 -19.66 -18.87 -3.62
CA GLU A 748 -19.35 -20.25 -3.25
C GLU A 748 -17.96 -20.39 -2.63
N ALA A 749 -16.97 -19.63 -3.09
CA ALA A 749 -15.61 -19.65 -2.55
C ALA A 749 -15.59 -19.20 -1.08
N ALA A 750 -16.28 -18.10 -0.72
CA ALA A 750 -16.41 -17.66 0.66
C ALA A 750 -17.07 -18.73 1.56
N THR A 751 -18.05 -19.45 1.01
CA THR A 751 -18.75 -20.53 1.70
C THR A 751 -17.81 -21.71 1.97
N THR A 752 -17.04 -22.12 0.97
CA THR A 752 -16.01 -23.18 1.10
C THR A 752 -14.97 -22.80 2.14
N ILE A 753 -14.43 -21.58 2.09
CA ILE A 753 -13.44 -21.09 3.06
C ILE A 753 -14.01 -21.06 4.47
N ALA A 754 -15.23 -20.56 4.66
CA ALA A 754 -15.89 -20.54 5.97
C ALA A 754 -16.12 -21.94 6.54
N ASN A 755 -16.51 -22.90 5.68
CA ASN A 755 -16.69 -24.30 6.05
C ASN A 755 -15.38 -24.94 6.47
N GLU A 756 -14.29 -24.69 5.74
CA GLU A 756 -12.97 -25.22 6.05
C GLU A 756 -12.39 -24.63 7.34
N ILE A 757 -12.52 -23.31 7.56
CA ILE A 757 -12.15 -22.70 8.84
C ILE A 757 -12.98 -23.32 9.99
N SER A 758 -14.27 -23.53 9.78
CA SER A 758 -15.15 -24.14 10.78
C SER A 758 -14.79 -25.60 11.07
N TRP A 759 -14.43 -26.38 10.04
CA TRP A 759 -13.98 -27.76 10.18
C TRP A 759 -12.63 -27.83 10.89
N PHE A 760 -11.69 -26.97 10.50
CA PHE A 760 -10.37 -26.82 11.09
C PHE A 760 -10.47 -26.55 12.60
N LEU A 761 -11.32 -25.62 13.02
CA LEU A 761 -11.56 -25.32 14.45
C LEU A 761 -12.19 -26.50 15.22
N ARG A 762 -13.03 -27.33 14.56
CA ARG A 762 -13.72 -28.47 15.21
C ARG A 762 -12.87 -29.73 15.30
N SER A 763 -11.85 -29.86 14.47
CA SER A 763 -10.95 -31.03 14.41
C SER A 763 -10.11 -31.19 15.70
N ARG A 764 -10.72 -31.78 16.74
CA ARG A 764 -10.04 -32.15 18.01
C ARG A 764 -9.11 -33.37 17.86
N SER A 765 -9.11 -34.04 16.71
CA SER A 765 -8.40 -35.32 16.49
C SER A 765 -6.88 -35.18 16.35
N GLN A 766 -6.34 -34.02 15.98
CA GLN A 766 -4.90 -33.81 15.84
C GLN A 766 -4.18 -33.45 17.17
N ASP A 767 -4.89 -32.98 18.18
CA ASP A 767 -4.29 -32.59 19.48
C ASP A 767 -3.89 -33.80 20.36
N ARG A 768 -4.26 -35.03 19.97
CA ARG A 768 -4.01 -36.24 20.77
C ARG A 768 -2.62 -36.86 20.59
N ARG A 769 -1.74 -36.35 19.72
CA ARG A 769 -0.41 -36.94 19.48
C ARG A 769 0.74 -36.45 20.37
N ARG A 770 0.49 -35.59 21.36
CA ARG A 770 1.48 -35.32 22.42
C ARG A 770 0.90 -35.65 23.80
N LYS A 771 0.93 -36.94 24.14
CA LYS A 771 1.20 -37.26 25.55
C LYS A 771 2.59 -36.69 25.86
N PRO A 772 2.79 -35.96 26.98
CA PRO A 772 4.14 -35.71 27.46
C PRO A 772 4.82 -37.07 27.57
N GLY A 773 6.03 -37.20 27.01
CA GLY A 773 6.83 -38.41 27.17
C GLY A 773 6.88 -38.79 28.66
N PRO A 774 6.78 -40.08 29.01
CA PRO A 774 6.85 -40.47 30.41
C PRO A 774 8.18 -39.97 30.97
N GLU A 775 8.12 -39.31 32.14
CA GLU A 775 9.30 -39.13 32.98
C GLU A 775 10.02 -40.48 33.08
N ALA A 776 11.33 -40.46 32.85
CA ALA A 776 12.17 -41.63 32.93
C ALA A 776 12.00 -42.30 34.30
N THR A 777 11.25 -43.39 34.37
CA THR A 777 11.36 -44.34 35.47
C THR A 777 12.63 -45.17 35.28
N PRO A 778 13.37 -45.50 36.34
CA PRO A 778 14.72 -46.09 36.24
C PRO A 778 14.75 -47.57 35.83
N ASP A 779 13.63 -48.17 35.45
CA ASP A 779 13.57 -49.61 35.19
C ASP A 779 13.27 -49.89 33.73
N GLY A 780 14.35 -50.12 32.98
CA GLY A 780 14.29 -50.58 31.61
C GLY A 780 13.50 -51.88 31.48
N LYS A 781 12.61 -51.91 30.50
CA LYS A 781 12.26 -53.10 29.72
C LYS A 781 11.61 -52.67 28.40
N SER A 782 12.21 -53.16 27.33
CA SER A 782 11.82 -52.96 25.95
C SER A 782 10.48 -53.60 25.61
N ALA A 783 9.77 -52.99 24.66
CA ALA A 783 8.83 -53.69 23.81
C ALA A 783 9.14 -53.30 22.35
N ARG A 784 9.60 -54.30 21.60
CA ARG A 784 9.60 -54.36 20.14
C ARG A 784 8.17 -54.48 19.64
N GLU A 785 7.87 -53.83 18.52
CA GLU A 785 6.85 -54.11 17.49
C GLU A 785 6.84 -52.83 16.61
N GLU A 786 6.89 -52.81 15.29
CA GLU A 786 6.77 -53.79 14.21
C GLU A 786 7.32 -53.08 12.96
N GLU A 787 8.16 -53.75 12.17
CA GLU A 787 8.57 -53.28 10.84
C GLU A 787 7.34 -53.31 9.91
N ALA A 788 6.75 -52.14 9.67
CA ALA A 788 5.85 -51.96 8.55
C ALA A 788 6.71 -51.81 7.29
N LEU A 789 6.66 -52.84 6.44
CA LEU A 789 7.02 -52.77 5.03
C LEU A 789 6.34 -51.54 4.41
N VAL A 790 7.10 -50.45 4.29
CA VAL A 790 6.77 -49.33 3.40
C VAL A 790 6.79 -49.93 2.01
N SER A 791 5.64 -49.94 1.34
CA SER A 791 5.57 -50.18 -0.09
C SER A 791 6.59 -49.27 -0.75
N LEU A 792 7.51 -49.84 -1.54
CA LEU A 792 8.33 -49.09 -2.48
C LEU A 792 7.36 -48.43 -3.47
N GLU A 793 6.84 -47.27 -3.07
CA GLU A 793 6.23 -46.30 -3.97
C GLU A 793 7.27 -46.01 -5.06
N GLU A 794 6.80 -45.94 -6.31
CA GLU A 794 7.63 -45.72 -7.49
C GLU A 794 8.69 -44.65 -7.21
N ILE A 795 9.97 -45.05 -7.26
CA ILE A 795 11.09 -44.12 -7.07
C ILE A 795 10.92 -43.02 -8.12
N SER A 796 10.48 -41.84 -7.69
CA SER A 796 10.22 -40.73 -8.62
C SER A 796 11.54 -40.31 -9.24
N THR A 797 11.63 -40.41 -10.57
CA THR A 797 12.79 -39.92 -11.31
C THR A 797 12.59 -38.43 -11.56
N ALA A 798 13.36 -37.58 -10.90
CA ALA A 798 13.26 -36.14 -11.05
C ALA A 798 14.13 -35.68 -12.23
N THR A 799 13.54 -34.96 -13.19
CA THR A 799 14.24 -34.41 -14.35
C THR A 799 14.44 -32.90 -14.17
N TYR A 800 15.66 -32.42 -14.36
CA TYR A 800 16.03 -31.01 -14.24
C TYR A 800 16.66 -30.51 -15.52
N LEU A 801 16.17 -29.36 -15.99
CA LEU A 801 16.73 -28.67 -17.13
C LEU A 801 17.75 -27.64 -16.67
N VAL A 802 18.95 -27.73 -17.23
CA VAL A 802 20.07 -26.86 -16.90
C VAL A 802 20.20 -25.80 -18.00
N PRO A 803 20.01 -24.51 -17.68
CA PRO A 803 20.03 -23.44 -18.67
C PRO A 803 21.44 -23.22 -19.23
N GLY A 804 21.50 -22.72 -20.46
CA GLY A 804 22.71 -22.12 -21.01
C GLY A 804 22.95 -20.68 -20.50
N PRO A 805 24.04 -20.02 -20.89
CA PRO A 805 24.33 -18.62 -20.57
C PRO A 805 23.33 -17.64 -21.17
N ASP A 806 22.55 -18.07 -22.16
CA ASP A 806 21.36 -17.37 -22.64
C ASP A 806 20.21 -17.39 -21.60
N GLY A 807 20.37 -18.08 -20.47
CA GLY A 807 19.41 -18.11 -19.36
C GLY A 807 18.07 -18.74 -19.73
N GLY A 808 18.00 -19.53 -20.80
CA GLY A 808 16.72 -19.97 -21.35
C GLY A 808 15.86 -18.82 -21.91
N ILE A 809 16.40 -17.59 -22.01
CA ILE A 809 15.67 -16.37 -22.41
C ILE A 809 14.94 -16.55 -23.74
N LEU A 810 15.47 -17.40 -24.62
CA LEU A 810 14.83 -17.66 -25.90
C LEU A 810 14.00 -18.95 -25.96
N GLY A 811 13.42 -19.36 -24.83
CA GLY A 811 12.18 -20.16 -24.71
C GLY A 811 12.27 -21.67 -24.99
N GLU A 812 13.29 -22.14 -25.68
CA GLU A 812 13.38 -23.53 -26.15
C GLU A 812 13.39 -24.58 -25.03
N MET A 813 14.04 -24.28 -23.90
CA MET A 813 14.08 -25.20 -22.74
C MET A 813 12.75 -25.24 -21.99
N PHE A 814 11.94 -24.18 -22.04
CA PHE A 814 10.66 -24.13 -21.36
C PHE A 814 9.66 -25.11 -21.98
N ASN A 815 9.59 -25.14 -23.32
CA ASN A 815 8.68 -26.07 -24.01
C ASN A 815 9.12 -27.54 -23.79
N LEU A 816 10.43 -27.81 -23.72
CA LEU A 816 10.93 -29.11 -23.33
C LEU A 816 10.61 -29.45 -21.87
N ALA A 817 10.60 -28.46 -20.97
CA ALA A 817 10.21 -28.63 -19.57
C ALA A 817 8.77 -29.10 -19.43
N GLU A 818 7.88 -28.43 -20.18
CA GLU A 818 6.46 -28.75 -20.23
C GLU A 818 6.25 -30.17 -20.79
N ALA A 819 6.96 -30.52 -21.88
CA ALA A 819 6.85 -31.85 -22.48
C ALA A 819 7.40 -32.97 -21.58
N LEU A 820 8.44 -32.70 -20.79
CA LEU A 820 8.99 -33.64 -19.80
C LEU A 820 8.18 -33.66 -18.49
N ASN A 821 7.15 -32.82 -18.37
CA ASN A 821 6.41 -32.58 -17.13
C ASN A 821 7.36 -32.32 -15.95
N CYS A 822 8.42 -31.52 -16.18
CA CYS A 822 9.34 -31.15 -15.13
C CYS A 822 8.98 -29.78 -14.55
N ASP A 823 8.65 -29.75 -13.26
CA ASP A 823 8.31 -28.51 -12.54
C ASP A 823 9.55 -27.65 -12.21
N CYS A 824 10.75 -28.09 -12.60
CA CYS A 824 12.02 -27.56 -12.11
C CYS A 824 12.91 -26.99 -13.23
N HIS A 825 12.74 -25.70 -13.52
CA HIS A 825 13.67 -24.92 -14.35
C HIS A 825 14.69 -24.19 -13.45
N LEU A 826 15.97 -24.38 -13.70
CA LEU A 826 17.02 -23.62 -13.03
C LEU A 826 17.27 -22.32 -13.80
N ASP A 827 17.33 -21.19 -13.11
CA ASP A 827 17.57 -19.88 -13.73
C ASP A 827 18.87 -19.23 -13.25
N PHE A 828 19.57 -18.57 -14.18
CA PHE A 828 20.68 -17.68 -13.86
C PHE A 828 20.15 -16.36 -13.31
N ASP A 829 20.31 -16.16 -12.01
CA ASP A 829 20.01 -14.92 -11.32
C ASP A 829 21.30 -14.20 -10.89
N GLU A 830 21.15 -13.04 -10.24
CA GLU A 830 22.29 -12.26 -9.74
C GLU A 830 23.18 -13.05 -8.78
N GLU A 831 22.65 -14.05 -8.06
CA GLU A 831 23.42 -14.89 -7.16
C GLU A 831 24.35 -15.82 -7.95
N ALA A 832 23.84 -16.46 -9.00
CA ALA A 832 24.64 -17.28 -9.91
C ALA A 832 25.79 -16.48 -10.51
N CYS A 833 25.52 -15.26 -11.00
CA CYS A 833 26.53 -14.40 -11.62
C CYS A 833 27.61 -13.87 -10.65
N ARG A 834 27.47 -14.02 -9.32
CA ARG A 834 28.51 -13.65 -8.35
C ARG A 834 29.63 -14.69 -8.24
N TYR A 835 29.39 -15.91 -8.71
CA TYR A 835 30.39 -16.96 -8.70
C TYR A 835 31.36 -16.79 -9.87
N SER A 836 32.62 -17.14 -9.62
CA SER A 836 33.72 -16.95 -10.58
C SER A 836 34.25 -18.27 -11.15
N THR A 837 33.71 -19.40 -10.71
CA THR A 837 34.08 -20.74 -11.18
C THR A 837 32.84 -21.56 -11.50
N LEU A 838 32.93 -22.43 -12.51
CA LEU A 838 31.83 -23.32 -12.90
C LEU A 838 31.43 -24.28 -11.76
N PRO A 839 32.36 -24.88 -10.98
CA PRO A 839 32.00 -25.72 -9.85
C PRO A 839 31.16 -25.02 -8.79
N ASP A 840 31.41 -23.74 -8.51
CA ASP A 840 30.63 -23.00 -7.51
C ASP A 840 29.20 -22.71 -8.00
N VAL A 841 29.03 -22.43 -9.30
CA VAL A 841 27.71 -22.26 -9.93
C VAL A 841 26.93 -23.58 -9.90
N ALA A 842 27.59 -24.70 -10.22
CA ALA A 842 26.98 -26.02 -10.11
C ALA A 842 26.57 -26.33 -8.66
N ALA A 843 27.41 -26.02 -7.68
CA ALA A 843 27.09 -26.22 -6.26
C ALA A 843 25.89 -25.37 -5.81
N LEU A 844 25.77 -24.13 -6.31
CA LEU A 844 24.59 -23.30 -6.08
C LEU A 844 23.33 -23.97 -6.65
N PHE A 845 23.39 -24.47 -7.88
CA PHE A 845 22.25 -25.07 -8.57
C PHE A 845 21.83 -26.40 -7.91
N LEU A 846 22.79 -27.23 -7.48
CA LEU A 846 22.51 -28.42 -6.69
C LEU A 846 21.87 -28.10 -5.34
N ARG A 847 22.30 -27.03 -4.68
CA ARG A 847 21.65 -26.56 -3.45
C ARG A 847 20.20 -26.17 -3.69
N ARG A 848 19.87 -25.59 -4.85
CA ARG A 848 18.49 -25.27 -5.24
C ARG A 848 17.68 -26.54 -5.48
N ILE A 849 18.24 -27.54 -6.17
CA ILE A 849 17.60 -28.85 -6.35
C ILE A 849 17.32 -29.52 -5.00
N PHE A 850 18.29 -29.55 -4.10
CA PHE A 850 18.10 -30.16 -2.78
C PHE A 850 17.04 -29.43 -1.96
N GLN A 851 16.96 -28.10 -2.04
CA GLN A 851 15.88 -27.34 -1.39
C GLN A 851 14.51 -27.63 -1.98
N ASP A 852 14.44 -27.78 -3.30
CA ASP A 852 13.21 -28.11 -4.02
C ASP A 852 12.69 -29.50 -3.61
N GLN A 853 13.58 -30.49 -3.56
CA GLN A 853 13.27 -31.86 -3.11
C GLN A 853 13.10 -32.00 -1.59
N GLY A 854 13.26 -30.90 -0.83
CA GLY A 854 13.19 -30.92 0.62
C GLY A 854 14.37 -31.60 1.31
N TRP A 855 15.44 -31.91 0.58
CA TRP A 855 16.64 -32.56 1.10
C TRP A 855 17.55 -31.58 1.84
N THR A 856 17.20 -31.27 3.09
CA THR A 856 17.87 -30.24 3.89
C THR A 856 18.69 -30.79 5.06
N SER A 857 18.64 -32.10 5.29
CA SER A 857 19.32 -32.81 6.38
C SER A 857 20.21 -33.96 5.90
N GLU A 858 21.08 -34.47 6.77
CA GLU A 858 21.87 -35.68 6.49
C GLU A 858 21.01 -36.92 6.25
N GLU A 859 19.85 -37.01 6.91
CA GLU A 859 18.88 -38.11 6.69
C GLU A 859 18.28 -38.02 5.28
N ASP A 860 18.01 -36.79 4.80
CA ASP A 860 17.51 -36.59 3.44
C ASP A 860 18.57 -36.90 2.38
N LEU A 861 19.86 -36.69 2.66
CA LEU A 861 20.94 -37.10 1.76
C LEU A 861 21.01 -38.62 1.58
N VAL A 862 20.65 -39.40 2.61
CA VAL A 862 20.52 -40.85 2.49
C VAL A 862 19.36 -41.21 1.55
N HIS A 863 18.27 -40.45 1.60
CA HIS A 863 17.14 -40.60 0.67
C HIS A 863 17.49 -40.16 -0.75
N ALA A 864 18.24 -39.06 -0.90
CA ALA A 864 18.72 -38.56 -2.18
C ALA A 864 19.56 -39.61 -2.94
N ARG A 865 20.37 -40.39 -2.22
CA ARG A 865 21.16 -41.51 -2.80
C ARG A 865 20.30 -42.65 -3.34
N GLN A 866 19.03 -42.73 -2.95
CA GLN A 866 18.08 -43.72 -3.46
C GLN A 866 17.26 -43.18 -4.64
N CYS A 867 17.36 -41.89 -4.93
CA CYS A 867 16.63 -41.23 -6.00
C CYS A 867 17.43 -41.24 -7.30
N LYS A 868 16.72 -41.35 -8.42
CA LYS A 868 17.28 -41.18 -9.75
C LYS A 868 17.06 -39.74 -10.20
N MET A 869 18.15 -39.06 -10.55
CA MET A 869 18.10 -37.70 -11.07
C MET A 869 18.50 -37.69 -12.55
N VAL A 870 17.81 -36.89 -13.35
CA VAL A 870 18.15 -36.69 -14.76
C VAL A 870 18.47 -35.22 -14.97
N LEU A 871 19.70 -34.92 -15.38
CA LEU A 871 20.12 -33.56 -15.72
C LEU A 871 20.16 -33.42 -17.24
N VAL A 872 19.43 -32.45 -17.77
CA VAL A 872 19.33 -32.20 -19.22
C VAL A 872 19.95 -30.85 -19.52
N GLY A 873 21.07 -30.83 -20.25
CA GLY A 873 21.75 -29.61 -20.68
C GLY A 873 21.72 -29.48 -22.20
N HIS A 874 21.30 -28.31 -22.70
CA HIS A 874 21.32 -27.98 -24.12
C HIS A 874 22.48 -27.04 -24.45
N ARG A 875 23.27 -27.38 -25.49
CA ARG A 875 24.43 -26.59 -25.95
C ARG A 875 25.38 -26.23 -24.81
N SER A 876 25.59 -24.95 -24.57
CA SER A 876 26.40 -24.42 -23.48
C SER A 876 25.88 -24.77 -22.08
N GLY A 877 24.59 -25.10 -21.91
CA GLY A 877 24.07 -25.65 -20.64
C GLY A 877 24.60 -27.05 -20.33
N ALA A 878 25.10 -27.79 -21.34
CA ALA A 878 25.65 -29.14 -21.17
C ALA A 878 26.88 -29.18 -20.26
N VAL A 879 27.74 -28.17 -20.35
CA VAL A 879 28.93 -28.03 -19.49
C VAL A 879 28.52 -27.88 -18.01
N LEU A 880 27.51 -27.06 -17.72
CA LEU A 880 27.02 -26.88 -16.36
C LEU A 880 26.29 -28.14 -15.85
N ALA A 881 25.49 -28.78 -16.71
CA ALA A 881 24.83 -30.05 -16.39
C ALA A 881 25.83 -31.15 -16.08
N TYR A 882 26.93 -31.21 -16.83
CA TYR A 882 28.05 -32.11 -16.61
C TYR A 882 28.73 -31.86 -15.25
N GLU A 883 29.07 -30.62 -14.93
CA GLU A 883 29.68 -30.28 -13.64
C GLU A 883 28.75 -30.63 -12.46
N MET A 884 27.45 -30.37 -12.60
CA MET A 884 26.44 -30.80 -11.63
C MET A 884 26.37 -32.32 -11.51
N ALA A 885 26.41 -33.06 -12.61
CA ALA A 885 26.41 -34.51 -12.64
C ALA A 885 27.65 -35.09 -11.94
N MET A 886 28.83 -34.50 -12.18
CA MET A 886 30.07 -34.87 -11.50
C MET A 886 29.98 -34.69 -9.98
N GLN A 887 29.40 -33.58 -9.52
CA GLN A 887 29.21 -33.34 -8.10
C GLN A 887 28.19 -34.30 -7.47
N LEU A 888 27.08 -34.62 -8.16
CA LEU A 888 26.11 -35.62 -7.71
C LEU A 888 26.71 -37.04 -7.67
N GLN A 889 27.51 -37.41 -8.67
CA GLN A 889 28.24 -38.68 -8.70
C GLN A 889 29.19 -38.79 -7.49
N ASN A 890 29.93 -37.72 -7.18
CA ASN A 890 30.80 -37.66 -6.00
C ASN A 890 30.02 -37.76 -4.67
N MET A 891 28.72 -37.44 -4.68
CA MET A 891 27.82 -37.59 -3.53
C MET A 891 27.14 -38.98 -3.44
N GLU A 892 27.45 -39.88 -4.39
CA GLU A 892 26.85 -41.21 -4.54
C GLU A 892 25.34 -41.18 -4.90
N ILE A 893 24.89 -40.13 -5.59
CA ILE A 893 23.51 -40.02 -6.10
C ILE A 893 23.45 -40.57 -7.52
N ASP A 894 22.44 -41.41 -7.83
CA ASP A 894 22.23 -41.98 -9.17
C ASP A 894 21.76 -40.87 -10.12
N VAL A 895 22.69 -40.36 -10.92
CA VAL A 895 22.45 -39.28 -11.88
C VAL A 895 22.64 -39.78 -13.31
N ARG A 896 21.72 -39.36 -14.17
CA ARG A 896 21.77 -39.55 -15.61
C ARG A 896 21.92 -38.21 -16.30
N LEU A 897 22.81 -38.13 -17.28
CA LEU A 897 23.11 -36.89 -18.00
C LEU A 897 22.53 -36.97 -19.42
N VAL A 898 21.76 -35.97 -19.83
CA VAL A 898 21.30 -35.80 -21.22
C VAL A 898 21.92 -34.54 -21.78
N ILE A 899 22.61 -34.67 -22.91
CA ILE A 899 23.29 -33.60 -23.62
C ILE A 899 22.56 -33.41 -24.95
N ILE A 900 21.96 -32.25 -25.17
CA ILE A 900 21.30 -31.93 -26.45
C ILE A 900 22.21 -30.97 -27.22
N GLN A 901 22.77 -31.43 -28.33
CA GLN A 901 23.62 -30.65 -29.24
C GLN A 901 24.65 -29.75 -28.54
N GLY A 902 25.34 -30.31 -27.54
CA GLY A 902 26.33 -29.60 -26.73
C GLY A 902 27.61 -30.41 -26.59
N GLU A 903 28.68 -29.70 -26.24
CA GLU A 903 29.93 -30.31 -25.78
C GLU A 903 30.07 -30.06 -24.28
N VAL A 904 30.42 -31.08 -23.51
CA VAL A 904 30.72 -30.92 -22.07
C VAL A 904 32.11 -30.31 -21.82
N SER A 905 32.92 -30.12 -22.87
CA SER A 905 34.22 -29.45 -22.79
C SER A 905 34.10 -27.96 -23.15
N MET A 906 34.63 -27.10 -22.29
CA MET A 906 34.78 -25.65 -22.56
C MET A 906 36.00 -25.33 -23.45
N ALA A 907 36.52 -26.30 -24.21
CA ALA A 907 37.66 -26.08 -25.09
C ALA A 907 37.28 -25.02 -26.14
N GLY A 908 37.70 -23.77 -25.88
CA GLY A 908 37.22 -22.58 -26.58
C GLY A 908 37.21 -22.79 -28.09
N SER A 909 36.01 -22.81 -28.67
CA SER A 909 35.86 -23.04 -30.10
C SER A 909 36.67 -21.98 -30.84
N GLN A 910 37.47 -22.39 -31.84
CA GLN A 910 38.25 -21.45 -32.65
C GLN A 910 37.37 -20.46 -33.44
N LYS A 911 36.04 -20.63 -33.38
CA LYS A 911 35.04 -19.84 -34.11
C LYS A 911 34.49 -18.64 -33.32
N TRP A 912 34.78 -18.48 -32.02
CA TRP A 912 34.18 -17.43 -31.14
C TRP A 912 34.31 -15.98 -31.65
N LEU A 913 33.22 -15.38 -32.15
CA LEU A 913 33.19 -14.05 -32.76
C LEU A 913 33.17 -12.89 -31.76
N GLY A 914 33.05 -13.18 -30.47
CA GLY A 914 32.85 -12.20 -29.39
C GLY A 914 31.40 -12.20 -28.92
N SER A 915 31.19 -12.05 -27.61
CA SER A 915 29.88 -12.22 -26.95
C SER A 915 28.76 -11.39 -27.57
N THR A 916 28.99 -10.11 -27.88
CA THR A 916 27.98 -9.25 -28.52
C THR A 916 27.60 -9.75 -29.91
N CYS A 917 28.55 -10.22 -30.71
CA CYS A 917 28.29 -10.72 -32.04
C CYS A 917 27.54 -12.06 -31.99
N GLU A 918 27.96 -12.97 -31.11
CA GLU A 918 27.33 -14.27 -30.92
C GLU A 918 25.90 -14.11 -30.39
N ALA A 919 25.69 -13.27 -29.39
CA ALA A 919 24.36 -12.93 -28.88
C ALA A 919 23.46 -12.35 -29.98
N THR A 920 24.01 -11.46 -30.82
CA THR A 920 23.27 -10.84 -31.93
C THR A 920 22.86 -11.87 -32.99
N LEU A 921 23.78 -12.73 -33.40
CA LEU A 921 23.51 -13.76 -34.40
C LEU A 921 22.54 -14.82 -33.89
N ALA A 922 22.70 -15.27 -32.65
CA ALA A 922 21.81 -16.25 -32.02
C ALA A 922 20.37 -15.73 -31.94
N LEU A 923 20.20 -14.48 -31.48
CA LEU A 923 18.88 -13.84 -31.42
C LEU A 923 18.28 -13.64 -32.82
N ALA A 924 19.10 -13.19 -33.79
CA ALA A 924 18.63 -12.99 -35.15
C ALA A 924 18.18 -14.29 -35.81
N HIS A 925 18.95 -15.36 -35.63
CA HIS A 925 18.63 -16.69 -36.14
C HIS A 925 17.28 -17.17 -35.59
N ARG A 926 17.05 -17.04 -34.27
CA ARG A 926 15.82 -17.47 -33.61
C ARG A 926 14.59 -16.67 -34.01
N LEU A 927 14.72 -15.36 -34.25
CA LEU A 927 13.62 -14.53 -34.74
C LEU A 927 13.34 -14.72 -36.24
N GLY A 928 13.70 -15.88 -36.81
CA GLY A 928 13.40 -16.27 -38.19
C GLY A 928 14.34 -15.65 -39.23
N ALA A 929 15.41 -14.96 -38.84
CA ALA A 929 16.40 -14.40 -39.75
C ALA A 929 17.62 -15.32 -39.95
N LYS A 930 17.38 -16.63 -40.13
CA LYS A 930 18.40 -17.68 -40.31
C LYS A 930 19.41 -17.37 -41.41
N ASP A 931 18.95 -17.08 -42.62
CA ASP A 931 19.84 -16.80 -43.76
C ASP A 931 20.73 -15.60 -43.49
N PHE A 932 20.20 -14.58 -42.81
CA PHE A 932 20.96 -13.40 -42.41
C PHE A 932 22.03 -13.76 -41.37
N ALA A 933 21.66 -14.49 -40.32
CA ALA A 933 22.60 -14.89 -39.27
C ALA A 933 23.73 -15.76 -39.85
N LEU A 934 23.41 -16.75 -40.68
CA LEU A 934 24.40 -17.60 -41.34
C LEU A 934 25.31 -16.81 -42.30
N GLN A 935 24.75 -15.89 -43.09
CA GLN A 935 25.51 -15.05 -44.00
C GLN A 935 26.47 -14.11 -43.25
N GLU A 936 26.02 -13.45 -42.19
CA GLU A 936 26.85 -12.53 -41.41
C GLU A 936 27.88 -13.31 -40.57
N ALA A 937 27.55 -14.48 -40.02
CA ALA A 937 28.50 -15.37 -39.35
C ALA A 937 29.62 -15.82 -40.30
N ALA A 938 29.27 -16.28 -41.51
CA ALA A 938 30.25 -16.66 -42.53
C ALA A 938 31.09 -15.46 -42.99
N SER A 939 30.48 -14.28 -43.16
CA SER A 939 31.17 -13.04 -43.51
C SER A 939 32.16 -12.63 -42.42
N MET A 940 31.78 -12.72 -41.15
CA MET A 940 32.66 -12.40 -40.02
C MET A 940 33.77 -13.43 -39.86
N ALA A 941 33.48 -14.72 -40.04
CA ALA A 941 34.49 -15.78 -40.03
C ALA A 941 35.50 -15.60 -41.18
N ALA A 942 35.04 -15.27 -42.40
CA ALA A 942 35.89 -14.97 -43.54
C ALA A 942 36.74 -13.71 -43.31
N ALA A 943 36.15 -12.62 -42.81
CA ALA A 943 36.86 -11.39 -42.48
C ALA A 943 37.90 -11.62 -41.36
N ARG A 944 37.59 -12.50 -40.40
CA ARG A 944 38.53 -12.90 -39.34
C ARG A 944 39.66 -13.75 -39.90
N LYS A 945 39.39 -14.69 -40.82
CA LYS A 945 40.42 -15.49 -41.49
C LYS A 945 41.35 -14.60 -42.32
N GLU A 946 40.82 -13.63 -43.06
CA GLU A 946 41.59 -12.62 -43.81
C GLU A 946 42.42 -11.72 -42.87
N LYS A 947 41.83 -11.21 -41.78
CA LYS A 947 42.56 -10.47 -40.74
C LYS A 947 43.59 -11.34 -40.02
N LEU A 948 43.34 -12.64 -39.81
CA LEU A 948 44.29 -13.59 -39.21
C LEU A 948 45.45 -13.90 -40.16
N GLU A 949 45.23 -13.94 -41.47
CA GLU A 949 46.28 -14.10 -42.48
C GLU A 949 47.13 -12.83 -42.60
N VAL A 950 46.50 -11.65 -42.62
CA VAL A 950 47.17 -10.34 -42.60
C VAL A 950 47.92 -10.10 -41.29
N SER A 951 47.39 -10.57 -40.16
CA SER A 951 48.06 -10.48 -38.86
C SER A 951 49.06 -11.60 -38.61
N LYS A 952 48.93 -12.82 -39.15
CA LYS A 952 50.01 -13.84 -39.19
C LYS A 952 51.23 -13.32 -39.96
N GLY A 953 51.00 -12.60 -41.07
CA GLY A 953 52.07 -11.90 -41.80
C GLY A 953 52.79 -10.82 -40.97
N ARG A 954 52.13 -10.21 -39.99
CA ARG A 954 52.73 -9.22 -39.05
C ARG A 954 53.20 -9.84 -37.72
N LEU A 955 52.61 -10.96 -37.29
CA LEU A 955 53.00 -11.72 -36.09
C LEU A 955 54.26 -12.53 -36.36
N GLN A 956 54.46 -13.08 -37.55
CA GLN A 956 55.76 -13.69 -37.92
C GLN A 956 56.91 -12.66 -37.90
N THR A 957 56.62 -11.37 -38.14
CA THR A 957 57.61 -10.29 -37.99
C THR A 957 57.86 -9.88 -36.53
N ARG A 958 56.90 -10.13 -35.62
CA ARG A 958 57.00 -9.76 -34.20
C ARG A 958 57.41 -10.91 -33.27
N CYS A 959 57.07 -12.15 -33.60
CA CYS A 959 57.48 -13.34 -32.85
C CYS A 959 58.97 -13.68 -33.03
N GLY A 960 59.66 -13.09 -34.01
CA GLY A 960 61.12 -13.14 -34.13
C GLY A 960 61.88 -12.35 -33.04
N LEU A 961 61.18 -11.62 -32.16
CA LEU A 961 61.80 -10.75 -31.13
C LEU A 961 61.41 -11.10 -29.68
N ALA A 962 60.66 -12.17 -29.45
CA ALA A 962 60.15 -12.54 -28.12
C ALA A 962 60.64 -13.91 -27.63
N PHE A 963 61.85 -14.33 -28.02
CA PHE A 963 62.49 -15.56 -27.55
C PHE A 963 63.56 -15.37 -26.47
N ASP A 964 63.83 -14.14 -26.03
CA ASP A 964 64.76 -13.87 -24.92
C ASP A 964 63.98 -13.40 -23.68
N GLY A 965 63.84 -14.32 -22.72
CA GLY A 965 62.99 -14.16 -21.55
C GLY A 965 63.60 -13.39 -20.37
N ILE A 966 62.78 -13.29 -19.32
CA ILE A 966 63.07 -13.35 -17.86
C ILE A 966 62.28 -12.31 -17.04
N SER A 967 61.52 -12.87 -16.09
CA SER A 967 61.06 -12.39 -14.78
C SER A 967 59.95 -11.34 -14.64
N GLY A 968 58.82 -11.81 -14.10
CA GLY A 968 58.42 -11.44 -12.73
C GLY A 968 57.65 -10.13 -12.55
N GLY A 969 56.35 -10.15 -12.81
CA GLY A 969 55.42 -9.09 -12.41
C GLY A 969 53.98 -9.53 -12.56
N SER A 970 53.19 -9.33 -11.50
CA SER A 970 51.74 -9.57 -11.39
C SER A 970 50.95 -9.37 -12.70
N LEU A 971 50.37 -10.46 -13.22
CA LEU A 971 49.38 -10.44 -14.29
C LEU A 971 48.00 -10.11 -13.71
N ASN A 972 47.74 -8.82 -13.49
CA ASN A 972 46.38 -8.26 -13.37
C ASN A 972 46.22 -7.13 -14.39
N GLY A 973 46.53 -7.46 -15.65
CA GLY A 973 46.38 -6.57 -16.78
C GLY A 973 46.16 -7.37 -18.03
N HIS A 974 44.95 -7.90 -18.24
CA HIS A 974 44.56 -8.27 -19.59
C HIS A 974 44.45 -6.99 -20.43
N PRO A 975 45.05 -6.96 -21.63
CA PRO A 975 44.96 -5.81 -22.50
C PRO A 975 43.51 -5.65 -22.93
N LYS A 976 42.95 -4.44 -22.72
CA LYS A 976 41.73 -4.02 -23.41
C LYS A 976 42.00 -4.05 -24.92
N ASN A 977 41.77 -5.19 -25.57
CA ASN A 977 41.69 -5.32 -27.02
C ASN A 977 40.37 -4.72 -27.56
N GLY A 978 39.90 -3.62 -26.97
CA GLY A 978 38.62 -2.98 -27.26
C GLY A 978 38.73 -1.75 -28.16
N VAL A 979 39.56 -1.78 -29.22
CA VAL A 979 39.74 -0.60 -30.08
C VAL A 979 39.39 -0.83 -31.56
N LEU A 980 38.99 -2.03 -31.99
CA LEU A 980 38.68 -2.26 -33.41
C LEU A 980 37.44 -3.13 -33.71
N LEU A 981 36.63 -3.49 -32.71
CA LEU A 981 35.41 -4.30 -32.92
C LEU A 981 34.10 -3.57 -32.63
N ASP A 982 34.12 -2.41 -31.96
CA ASP A 982 32.88 -1.67 -31.61
C ASP A 982 32.09 -1.21 -32.84
N ASP A 983 32.74 -0.91 -33.95
CA ASP A 983 32.04 -0.50 -35.17
C ASP A 983 31.37 -1.68 -35.89
N ASP A 984 32.00 -2.85 -35.89
CA ASP A 984 31.50 -4.03 -36.60
C ASP A 984 30.39 -4.72 -35.79
N SER A 985 30.51 -4.78 -34.47
CA SER A 985 29.46 -5.31 -33.58
C SER A 985 28.22 -4.41 -33.56
N ASN A 986 28.39 -3.08 -33.51
CA ASN A 986 27.26 -2.16 -33.60
C ASN A 986 26.57 -2.20 -34.98
N LYS A 987 27.34 -2.35 -36.07
CA LYS A 987 26.76 -2.54 -37.41
C LYS A 987 25.97 -3.84 -37.49
N LEU A 988 26.51 -4.94 -36.99
CA LEU A 988 25.82 -6.22 -36.95
C LEU A 988 24.53 -6.12 -36.13
N LEU A 989 24.60 -5.50 -34.95
CA LEU A 989 23.47 -5.29 -34.06
C LEU A 989 22.36 -4.50 -34.75
N MET A 990 22.70 -3.37 -35.40
CA MET A 990 21.72 -2.58 -36.12
C MET A 990 21.14 -3.32 -37.33
N LYS A 991 21.97 -4.07 -38.08
CA LYS A 991 21.48 -4.92 -39.18
C LYS A 991 20.50 -5.98 -38.67
N ALA A 992 20.85 -6.65 -37.58
CA ALA A 992 20.02 -7.66 -36.95
C ALA A 992 18.70 -7.08 -36.49
N PHE A 993 18.72 -5.94 -35.77
CA PHE A 993 17.52 -5.23 -35.33
C PHE A 993 16.56 -4.98 -36.48
N TRP A 994 17.03 -4.37 -37.58
CA TRP A 994 16.16 -4.09 -38.72
C TRP A 994 15.65 -5.37 -39.39
N LYS A 995 16.48 -6.41 -39.44
CA LYS A 995 16.11 -7.69 -40.05
C LYS A 995 15.03 -8.42 -39.25
N VAL A 996 15.01 -8.25 -37.94
CA VAL A 996 14.07 -8.95 -37.03
C VAL A 996 13.00 -8.03 -36.44
N SER A 997 12.95 -6.76 -36.86
CA SER A 997 12.08 -5.75 -36.26
C SER A 997 10.59 -6.11 -36.28
N ASP A 998 10.14 -6.81 -37.32
CA ASP A 998 8.75 -7.28 -37.43
C ASP A 998 8.41 -8.36 -36.38
N GLN A 999 9.39 -9.17 -35.96
CA GLN A 999 9.25 -10.20 -34.93
C GLN A 999 9.45 -9.67 -33.51
N LEU A 1000 9.97 -8.46 -33.36
CA LEU A 1000 10.30 -7.87 -32.05
C LEU A 1000 9.09 -7.25 -31.32
N ASN A 1001 7.86 -7.39 -31.83
CA ASN A 1001 6.63 -6.90 -31.20
C ASN A 1001 6.70 -5.43 -30.73
N GLY A 1002 7.39 -4.58 -31.49
CA GLY A 1002 7.56 -3.16 -31.15
C GLY A 1002 8.71 -2.83 -30.19
N MET A 1003 9.63 -3.77 -29.92
CA MET A 1003 10.85 -3.50 -29.14
C MET A 1003 11.66 -2.36 -29.78
N SER A 1004 12.08 -1.40 -28.96
CA SER A 1004 12.95 -0.30 -29.41
C SER A 1004 14.35 -0.78 -29.75
N VAL A 1005 15.11 0.02 -30.51
CA VAL A 1005 16.53 -0.24 -30.79
C VAL A 1005 17.33 -0.36 -29.49
N GLU A 1006 17.04 0.51 -28.52
CA GLU A 1006 17.66 0.55 -27.20
C GLU A 1006 17.30 -0.68 -26.37
N GLY A 1007 16.03 -1.14 -26.44
CA GLY A 1007 15.59 -2.38 -25.81
C GLY A 1007 16.30 -3.60 -26.40
N PHE A 1008 16.42 -3.66 -27.72
CA PHE A 1008 17.16 -4.73 -28.41
C PHE A 1008 18.65 -4.71 -28.06
N LYS A 1009 19.28 -3.52 -28.00
CA LYS A 1009 20.66 -3.36 -27.52
C LYS A 1009 20.83 -3.85 -26.09
N GLY A 1010 19.91 -3.47 -25.20
CA GLY A 1010 19.91 -3.90 -23.80
C GLY A 1010 19.83 -5.41 -23.66
N LEU A 1011 18.94 -6.05 -24.42
CA LEU A 1011 18.81 -7.51 -24.46
C LEU A 1011 20.10 -8.19 -24.96
N ILE A 1012 20.65 -7.72 -26.08
CA ILE A 1012 21.92 -8.24 -26.61
C ILE A 1012 23.07 -8.05 -25.61
N GLN A 1013 23.11 -6.92 -24.91
CA GLN A 1013 24.15 -6.64 -23.93
C GLN A 1013 24.02 -7.52 -22.69
N ASP A 1014 22.80 -7.83 -22.25
CA ASP A 1014 22.56 -8.77 -21.15
C ASP A 1014 23.01 -10.18 -21.53
N ILE A 1015 22.55 -10.70 -22.68
CA ILE A 1015 22.97 -12.01 -23.20
C ILE A 1015 24.49 -12.06 -23.37
N ALA A 1016 25.09 -11.02 -23.97
CA ALA A 1016 26.53 -10.94 -24.17
C ALA A 1016 27.30 -10.93 -22.83
N SER A 1017 26.82 -10.20 -21.84
CA SER A 1017 27.45 -10.12 -20.52
C SER A 1017 27.42 -11.48 -19.81
N ARG A 1018 26.31 -12.23 -19.94
CA ARG A 1018 26.20 -13.59 -19.41
C ARG A 1018 27.08 -14.57 -20.17
N MET A 1019 27.17 -14.46 -21.49
CA MET A 1019 28.09 -15.25 -22.31
C MET A 1019 29.55 -14.99 -21.92
N ASP A 1020 29.96 -13.72 -21.75
CA ASP A 1020 31.31 -13.38 -21.30
C ASP A 1020 31.59 -13.92 -19.90
N TRP A 1021 30.64 -13.76 -18.97
CA TRP A 1021 30.76 -14.33 -17.63
C TRP A 1021 30.93 -15.86 -17.69
N TYR A 1022 30.08 -16.55 -18.45
CA TYR A 1022 30.09 -18.00 -18.60
C TYR A 1022 31.39 -18.52 -19.22
N MET A 1023 31.88 -17.86 -20.27
CA MET A 1023 33.16 -18.20 -20.90
C MET A 1023 34.38 -17.97 -20.00
N ASN A 1024 34.24 -17.13 -18.97
CA ASN A 1024 35.27 -16.89 -17.97
C ASN A 1024 35.20 -17.85 -16.77
N LEU A 1025 34.14 -18.67 -16.66
CA LEU A 1025 34.07 -19.75 -15.69
C LEU A 1025 35.06 -20.83 -16.12
N GLY A 1026 36.26 -20.85 -15.51
CA GLY A 1026 37.28 -21.85 -15.82
C GLY A 1026 36.73 -23.28 -15.69
N SER A 1027 37.17 -24.19 -16.55
CA SER A 1027 36.76 -25.60 -16.52
C SER A 1027 37.27 -26.29 -15.25
N GLY A 1028 36.37 -26.94 -14.51
CA GLY A 1028 36.71 -27.75 -13.35
C GLY A 1028 37.18 -29.15 -13.75
N GLY A 1029 38.45 -29.47 -13.49
CA GLY A 1029 39.01 -30.84 -13.40
C GLY A 1029 39.03 -31.74 -14.66
N ASP A 1030 40.07 -32.55 -14.79
CA ASP A 1030 40.24 -33.56 -15.87
C ASP A 1030 39.51 -34.89 -15.58
N PHE A 1031 38.43 -34.88 -14.81
CA PHE A 1031 37.72 -36.10 -14.41
C PHE A 1031 36.59 -36.41 -15.40
N ALA A 1032 36.40 -37.70 -15.72
CA ALA A 1032 35.30 -38.18 -16.56
C ALA A 1032 34.08 -38.57 -15.70
N PHE A 1033 32.89 -38.34 -16.24
CA PHE A 1033 31.60 -38.81 -15.72
C PHE A 1033 31.39 -40.29 -16.07
N ASP A 1034 31.14 -41.10 -15.05
CA ASP A 1034 31.00 -42.56 -15.16
C ASP A 1034 29.54 -43.03 -15.19
N GLY A 1035 28.59 -42.12 -14.95
CA GLY A 1035 27.16 -42.39 -15.03
C GLY A 1035 26.64 -42.52 -16.48
N PRO A 1036 25.39 -42.99 -16.66
CA PRO A 1036 24.75 -43.04 -17.97
C PRO A 1036 24.62 -41.64 -18.58
N ALA A 1037 25.08 -41.47 -19.81
CA ALA A 1037 24.96 -40.25 -20.58
C ALA A 1037 24.28 -40.51 -21.92
N LEU A 1038 23.37 -39.61 -22.34
CA LEU A 1038 22.73 -39.64 -23.66
C LEU A 1038 23.06 -38.33 -24.40
N LEU A 1039 23.76 -38.44 -25.53
CA LEU A 1039 23.97 -37.34 -26.46
C LEU A 1039 22.90 -37.39 -27.56
N ILE A 1040 22.11 -36.32 -27.66
CA ILE A 1040 21.10 -36.16 -28.70
C ILE A 1040 21.62 -35.17 -29.75
N LEU A 1041 21.70 -35.64 -31.00
CA LEU A 1041 22.17 -34.89 -32.17
C LEU A 1041 21.02 -34.61 -33.13
N GLY A 1042 21.12 -33.49 -33.85
CA GLY A 1042 20.21 -33.20 -34.96
C GLY A 1042 20.64 -33.95 -36.22
N ASP A 1043 19.72 -34.59 -36.94
CA ASP A 1043 20.00 -35.28 -38.20
C ASP A 1043 20.42 -34.34 -39.35
N GLY A 1044 20.23 -33.03 -39.18
CA GLY A 1044 20.67 -31.98 -40.07
C GLY A 1044 22.10 -31.48 -39.81
N GLU A 1045 22.77 -31.99 -38.77
CA GLU A 1045 24.14 -31.61 -38.44
C GLU A 1045 25.13 -32.15 -39.49
N ALA A 1046 26.17 -31.37 -39.80
CA ALA A 1046 27.21 -31.85 -40.70
C ALA A 1046 27.90 -33.07 -40.05
N PRO A 1047 28.14 -34.18 -40.79
CA PRO A 1047 28.74 -35.38 -40.21
C PRO A 1047 30.06 -35.11 -39.48
N GLU A 1048 30.86 -34.17 -39.98
CA GLU A 1048 32.14 -33.77 -39.38
C GLU A 1048 31.96 -33.08 -38.00
N ASP A 1049 30.92 -32.26 -37.85
CA ASP A 1049 30.62 -31.56 -36.59
C ASP A 1049 29.93 -32.52 -35.59
N ALA A 1050 29.07 -33.43 -36.08
CA ALA A 1050 28.47 -34.51 -35.28
C ALA A 1050 29.54 -35.48 -34.74
N ASP A 1051 30.46 -35.94 -35.58
CA ASP A 1051 31.57 -36.80 -35.18
C ASP A 1051 32.47 -36.10 -34.15
N ALA A 1052 32.76 -34.81 -34.35
CA ALA A 1052 33.55 -34.02 -33.39
C ALA A 1052 32.87 -33.88 -32.03
N MET A 1053 31.55 -33.67 -31.99
CA MET A 1053 30.78 -33.63 -30.74
C MET A 1053 30.75 -35.00 -30.04
N ILE A 1054 30.62 -36.09 -30.79
CA ILE A 1054 30.66 -37.45 -30.24
C ILE A 1054 32.04 -37.73 -29.63
N GLU A 1055 33.12 -37.46 -30.37
CA GLU A 1055 34.49 -37.64 -29.90
C GLU A 1055 34.78 -36.78 -28.66
N SER A 1056 34.37 -35.50 -28.67
CA SER A 1056 34.53 -34.58 -27.55
C SER A 1056 33.82 -35.08 -26.29
N ASN A 1057 32.53 -35.42 -26.39
CA ASN A 1057 31.76 -35.90 -25.23
C ASN A 1057 32.21 -37.28 -24.74
N ALA A 1058 32.64 -38.18 -25.64
CA ALA A 1058 33.15 -39.51 -25.26
C ALA A 1058 34.46 -39.46 -24.46
N LEU A 1059 35.23 -38.37 -24.53
CA LEU A 1059 36.41 -38.16 -23.68
C LEU A 1059 36.03 -37.91 -22.21
N TYR A 1060 34.85 -37.35 -21.96
CA TYR A 1060 34.39 -36.93 -20.63
C TYR A 1060 33.24 -37.77 -20.09
N CYS A 1061 32.54 -38.55 -20.91
CA CYS A 1061 31.45 -39.43 -20.49
C CYS A 1061 31.76 -40.87 -20.88
N THR A 1062 32.07 -41.73 -19.90
CA THR A 1062 32.55 -43.10 -20.18
C THR A 1062 31.45 -44.06 -20.66
N ASN A 1063 30.18 -43.74 -20.37
CA ASN A 1063 29.00 -44.48 -20.80
C ASN A 1063 28.05 -43.61 -21.63
N LEU A 1064 28.55 -43.13 -22.77
CA LEU A 1064 27.83 -42.28 -23.71
C LEU A 1064 27.04 -43.10 -24.75
N GLU A 1065 25.72 -42.92 -24.76
CA GLU A 1065 24.82 -43.35 -25.84
C GLU A 1065 24.52 -42.18 -26.76
N VAL A 1066 24.31 -42.44 -28.05
CA VAL A 1066 24.03 -41.41 -29.05
C VAL A 1066 22.65 -41.67 -29.68
N ALA A 1067 21.88 -40.59 -29.82
CA ALA A 1067 20.54 -40.56 -30.34
C ALA A 1067 20.41 -39.47 -31.40
N ASP A 1068 19.75 -39.77 -32.52
CA ASP A 1068 19.47 -38.78 -33.56
C ASP A 1068 18.00 -38.31 -33.49
N VAL A 1069 17.79 -37.02 -33.74
CA VAL A 1069 16.49 -36.34 -33.78
C VAL A 1069 16.40 -35.51 -35.04
N SER A 1070 15.23 -35.43 -35.67
CA SER A 1070 15.04 -34.61 -36.87
C SER A 1070 15.34 -33.14 -36.60
N GLY A 1071 16.07 -32.48 -37.49
CA GLY A 1071 16.43 -31.07 -37.40
C GLY A 1071 17.93 -30.83 -37.33
N ASP A 1072 18.32 -29.60 -37.59
CA ASP A 1072 19.70 -29.11 -37.41
C ASP A 1072 19.93 -28.54 -36.01
N GLU A 1073 21.12 -27.95 -35.79
CA GLU A 1073 21.52 -27.26 -34.55
C GLU A 1073 20.41 -26.36 -33.97
N HIS A 1074 19.61 -25.70 -34.80
CA HIS A 1074 18.66 -24.69 -34.35
C HIS A 1074 17.19 -25.13 -34.40
N THR A 1075 16.92 -26.31 -34.96
CA THR A 1075 15.56 -26.82 -35.14
C THR A 1075 15.28 -28.08 -34.35
N CYS A 1076 16.27 -28.65 -33.68
CA CYS A 1076 16.07 -29.81 -32.80
C CYS A 1076 15.08 -29.53 -31.64
N LEU A 1077 14.99 -28.27 -31.17
CA LEU A 1077 14.04 -27.84 -30.13
C LEU A 1077 12.85 -27.05 -30.70
N ASN A 1078 12.47 -27.28 -31.95
CA ASN A 1078 11.18 -26.76 -32.44
C ASN A 1078 10.01 -27.55 -31.81
N ASP A 1079 8.80 -26.98 -31.84
CA ASP A 1079 7.62 -27.58 -31.19
C ASP A 1079 7.30 -29.00 -31.70
N ASP A 1080 7.62 -29.30 -32.96
CA ASP A 1080 7.39 -30.61 -33.58
C ASP A 1080 8.35 -31.68 -33.02
N ASN A 1081 9.60 -31.30 -32.72
CA ASN A 1081 10.65 -32.19 -32.25
C ASN A 1081 10.70 -32.31 -30.72
N ILE A 1082 10.22 -31.31 -29.98
CA ILE A 1082 10.23 -31.30 -28.51
C ILE A 1082 9.51 -32.52 -27.93
N ARG A 1083 8.37 -32.92 -28.51
CA ARG A 1083 7.65 -34.13 -28.04
C ARG A 1083 8.46 -35.40 -28.29
N MET A 1084 9.10 -35.50 -29.45
CA MET A 1084 9.95 -36.64 -29.78
C MET A 1084 11.19 -36.69 -28.88
N LEU A 1085 11.79 -35.55 -28.57
CA LEU A 1085 12.87 -35.42 -27.61
C LEU A 1085 12.43 -35.87 -26.21
N ALA A 1086 11.28 -35.39 -25.73
CA ALA A 1086 10.74 -35.80 -24.45
C ALA A 1086 10.47 -37.31 -24.41
N ASP A 1087 9.85 -37.88 -25.44
CA ASP A 1087 9.60 -39.32 -25.57
C ASP A 1087 10.92 -40.12 -25.58
N GLN A 1088 11.96 -39.61 -26.23
CA GLN A 1088 13.28 -40.25 -26.28
C GLN A 1088 13.98 -40.20 -24.92
N ILE A 1089 13.91 -39.05 -24.22
CA ILE A 1089 14.45 -38.88 -22.87
C ILE A 1089 13.70 -39.79 -21.89
N ILE A 1090 12.37 -39.81 -21.90
CA ILE A 1090 11.54 -40.66 -21.05
C ILE A 1090 11.75 -42.14 -21.38
N GLY A 1091 11.83 -42.49 -22.66
CA GLY A 1091 12.14 -43.84 -23.12
C GLY A 1091 13.51 -44.30 -22.63
N TRP A 1092 14.51 -43.43 -22.68
CA TRP A 1092 15.85 -43.72 -22.16
C TRP A 1092 15.90 -43.80 -20.64
N GLN A 1093 15.15 -42.94 -19.93
CA GLN A 1093 14.98 -43.00 -18.48
C GLN A 1093 14.39 -44.34 -18.03
N THR A 1094 13.38 -44.82 -18.75
CA THR A 1094 12.66 -46.07 -18.44
C THR A 1094 13.39 -47.32 -18.91
N GLN A 1095 14.29 -47.23 -19.88
CA GLN A 1095 15.17 -48.32 -20.29
C GLN A 1095 16.28 -48.57 -19.26
N ARG A 1096 15.93 -49.23 -18.15
CA ARG A 1096 16.69 -50.23 -17.39
C ARG A 1096 16.04 -50.52 -16.05
#